data_AF-A0A091VDI1-F1
#
_entry.id   AF-A0A091VDI1-F1
#
_cell.length_a   1.000
_cell.length_b   1.000
_cell.length_c   1.000
_cell.angle_alpha   90.00
_cell.angle_beta   90.00
_cell.angle_gamma   90.00
#
_symmetry.space_group_name_H-M   'P 1'
#
loop_
_entity.id
_entity.type
_entity.pdbx_description
1 polymer ?
#
loop_
_entity_poly.entity_id
_entity_poly.type
_entity_poly.pdbx_seq_one_letter_code
_entity_poly.pdbx_strand_id
1 'polypeptide(L)'
;MGAALARAVQWTAAGSGTGTLEITPLNESLLNQLIKFAEDFSTRHPQEAAFVFREPLEWKTQLGCSVFGEGYEIKGATLQSEAKGKDGQPLLLLTASSLRVRSFDQLSCLLQIAMEEKFKEAQACLEANRDPIVKILGPEYGTVEGEDMSMLHLLDKVKKDDDPETEMKTKIFLLLHQLDLQLLDSSLKHISQDVRLNPAAINNEVNLLKNFSGKGEDTVLESLEYTSDYTFSNGCRAPPWRQVHGEICYLVVKPHDTDPLYITCSTAGVFLNGVSNNKGYHEVMSIFIDKATKKDTEEEGRSSTVSLKMKKKASGISSEPVKVQPASKWYGLLIFLPSSFLFVFSISVVTITTLNICQCQLYFSNSVIRLFCHTCLKCTCSYYKTSCRFEDISESSSETEEDEEQPVRHQEGNTDLPSEYWGIQKLAKYLKGGNPTATVIALCSMRDFNLAQETCQLAIRDVGCLEVLVNLLDTEEIKCQIGSLKILKEISQNTLIRHAIADLGGLQIMVKILDSPDKDLKCLAAETIANVARFKQARRTVRQHGGIKRLVGLLDCISVGSTSLTPSQAKDTEIARCGALALWSCSKSIKNKEAIRKAGGIPLLARWLKCSHANILTPVVGTLQECASEPSYRLAIRTEGMIENLVKNLSSEHEELQMHCASAIFKCAEDKETRDLVRQHGGLQPLSVLLGNSENKQLLAAVTGAIWKCAISGENVSKFREYKVVEALVGLLTDQPEEVLVNIVGALGECCQEPINRTIIRKCGGIPPLVKLLTGTDQALLVNVTKAVGACATEPENMMIIDHLDGVRLLWSLLKNPNPDVQASAAWAICPCIKNAKDAGEMVRSFVGGLELIVNLLKSKNKEVLASVCAAITNIAKDEENLAVITDHGVVPLLSKLANTKNDKLRRHLAEAISHCCLWGSNRVTFGETKAVAPLVRYLKSNDPSVHRATAQALYQLSEDPNNCITMHENGVVKLLLAMVGSTDETLQEAAAGCIANIRRLALATEKAKYG
;
A
#
# COMPACT_ATOMS: atom_id res chain seq x y z
N MET A 1 -11.93 27.38 6.55
CA MET A 1 -12.50 28.55 5.85
C MET A 1 -11.92 29.86 6.38
N GLY A 2 -10.61 29.87 6.61
CA GLY A 2 -9.90 31.09 6.98
C GLY A 2 -8.82 31.42 5.96
N ALA A 3 -8.19 30.42 5.34
CA ALA A 3 -7.11 30.65 4.40
C ALA A 3 -7.62 31.06 3.00
N ALA A 4 -8.67 30.44 2.45
CA ALA A 4 -9.17 30.83 1.13
C ALA A 4 -9.77 32.25 1.14
N LEU A 5 -10.62 32.55 2.13
CA LEU A 5 -11.25 33.85 2.29
C LEU A 5 -10.27 34.97 2.69
N ALA A 6 -9.20 34.65 3.43
CA ALA A 6 -8.18 35.64 3.79
C ALA A 6 -7.09 35.84 2.73
N ARG A 7 -6.70 34.78 1.99
CA ARG A 7 -5.54 34.81 1.08
C ARG A 7 -5.87 34.80 -0.40
N ALA A 8 -7.01 34.21 -0.79
CA ALA A 8 -7.35 34.03 -2.20
C ALA A 8 -8.47 34.97 -2.68
N VAL A 9 -9.36 35.39 -1.78
CA VAL A 9 -10.41 36.36 -2.10
C VAL A 9 -9.83 37.76 -2.21
N GLN A 10 -10.24 38.47 -3.27
CA GLN A 10 -9.84 39.84 -3.52
C GLN A 10 -10.82 40.82 -2.85
N TRP A 11 -10.31 41.65 -1.96
CA TRP A 11 -11.08 42.65 -1.22
C TRP A 11 -10.71 44.05 -1.69
N THR A 12 -11.70 44.93 -1.79
CA THR A 12 -11.43 46.34 -2.13
C THR A 12 -10.53 46.99 -1.07
N ALA A 13 -9.54 47.75 -1.52
CA ALA A 13 -8.64 48.49 -0.64
C ALA A 13 -9.43 49.53 0.17
N ALA A 14 -9.61 49.27 1.46
CA ALA A 14 -10.41 50.12 2.33
C ALA A 14 -9.70 51.43 2.70
N GLY A 15 -10.05 52.52 2.03
CA GLY A 15 -10.00 53.85 2.63
C GLY A 15 -11.11 53.96 3.69
N SER A 16 -10.81 53.58 4.95
CA SER A 16 -11.62 53.78 6.16
C SER A 16 -12.98 53.05 6.30
N GLY A 17 -13.32 52.10 5.43
CA GLY A 17 -14.53 51.24 5.56
C GLY A 17 -14.22 49.74 5.70
N THR A 18 -15.21 48.92 6.08
CA THR A 18 -15.13 47.46 5.90
C THR A 18 -15.09 47.16 4.40
N GLY A 19 -13.93 46.74 3.87
CA GLY A 19 -13.78 46.45 2.43
C GLY A 19 -14.82 45.44 1.92
N THR A 20 -15.41 45.72 0.76
CA THR A 20 -16.36 44.86 0.06
C THR A 20 -15.62 43.88 -0.86
N LEU A 21 -16.25 42.77 -1.21
CA LEU A 21 -15.74 41.80 -2.19
C LEU A 21 -15.56 42.47 -3.57
N GLU A 22 -14.38 42.34 -4.19
CA GLU A 22 -14.17 42.82 -5.56
C GLU A 22 -14.95 41.96 -6.56
N ILE A 23 -15.49 42.58 -7.61
CA ILE A 23 -16.17 41.86 -8.70
C ILE A 23 -15.08 41.35 -9.64
N THR A 24 -14.60 40.14 -9.36
CA THR A 24 -13.60 39.43 -10.19
C THR A 24 -14.08 38.03 -10.54
N PRO A 25 -13.68 37.47 -11.71
CA PRO A 25 -14.06 36.10 -12.08
C PRO A 25 -13.65 35.05 -11.03
N LEU A 26 -12.54 35.31 -10.32
CA LEU A 26 -12.08 34.48 -9.21
C LEU A 26 -13.04 34.53 -8.02
N ASN A 27 -13.42 35.72 -7.56
CA ASN A 27 -14.37 35.89 -6.45
C ASN A 27 -15.76 35.34 -6.80
N GLU A 28 -16.21 35.50 -8.05
CA GLU A 28 -17.48 34.93 -8.52
C GLU A 28 -17.46 33.40 -8.51
N SER A 29 -16.36 32.79 -8.97
CA SER A 29 -16.19 31.33 -8.93
C SER A 29 -16.19 30.80 -7.49
N LEU A 30 -15.46 31.47 -6.59
CA LEU A 30 -15.40 31.11 -5.18
C LEU A 30 -16.77 31.22 -4.50
N LEU A 31 -17.50 32.31 -4.76
CA LEU A 31 -18.83 32.52 -4.17
C LEU A 31 -19.83 31.46 -4.67
N ASN A 32 -19.78 31.09 -5.95
CA ASN A 32 -20.61 30.02 -6.49
C ASN A 32 -20.33 28.66 -5.83
N GLN A 33 -19.07 28.35 -5.54
CA GLN A 33 -18.71 27.12 -4.83
C GLN A 33 -19.22 27.13 -3.38
N LEU A 34 -19.15 28.28 -2.71
CA LEU A 34 -19.69 28.47 -1.36
C LEU A 34 -21.22 28.33 -1.30
N ILE A 35 -21.94 28.96 -2.24
CA ILE A 35 -23.40 28.85 -2.36
C ILE A 35 -23.79 27.38 -2.56
N LYS A 36 -23.15 26.70 -3.52
CA LYS A 36 -23.43 25.30 -3.81
C LYS A 36 -23.16 24.40 -2.59
N PHE A 37 -22.09 24.67 -1.85
CA PHE A 37 -21.80 23.94 -0.63
C PHE A 37 -22.92 24.12 0.41
N ALA A 38 -23.36 25.34 0.66
CA ALA A 38 -24.40 25.65 1.64
C ALA A 38 -25.78 25.10 1.23
N GLU A 39 -26.16 25.20 -0.05
CA GLU A 39 -27.41 24.61 -0.59
C GLU A 39 -27.42 23.09 -0.41
N ASP A 40 -26.32 22.41 -0.76
CA ASP A 40 -26.19 20.95 -0.69
C ASP A 40 -25.83 20.43 0.72
N PHE A 41 -25.63 21.30 1.72
CA PHE A 41 -25.15 20.87 3.04
C PHE A 41 -26.22 20.06 3.78
N SER A 42 -27.46 20.56 3.83
CA SER A 42 -28.58 19.89 4.49
C SER A 42 -28.97 18.55 3.85
N THR A 43 -28.79 18.41 2.54
CA THR A 43 -29.10 17.17 1.83
C THR A 43 -28.02 16.10 2.00
N ARG A 44 -26.74 16.51 2.08
CA ARG A 44 -25.61 15.59 2.25
C ARG A 44 -25.32 15.24 3.71
N HIS A 45 -25.55 16.17 4.62
CA HIS A 45 -25.16 16.09 6.03
C HIS A 45 -26.30 16.55 6.97
N PRO A 46 -27.43 15.82 7.03
CA PRO A 46 -28.62 16.26 7.76
C PRO A 46 -28.43 16.35 9.29
N GLN A 47 -27.51 15.56 9.86
CA GLN A 47 -27.22 15.64 11.31
C GLN A 47 -26.38 16.89 11.63
N GLU A 48 -25.39 17.18 10.80
CA GLU A 48 -24.53 18.36 10.87
C GLU A 48 -25.28 19.64 10.57
N ALA A 49 -26.28 19.59 9.69
CA ALA A 49 -27.03 20.77 9.31
C ALA A 49 -27.95 21.31 10.41
N ALA A 50 -28.38 20.43 11.33
CA ALA A 50 -29.13 20.75 12.53
C ALA A 50 -28.26 21.34 13.67
N PHE A 51 -26.93 21.40 13.50
CA PHE A 51 -26.03 21.97 14.49
C PHE A 51 -26.29 23.47 14.69
N VAL A 52 -26.44 23.87 15.96
CA VAL A 52 -26.69 25.26 16.35
C VAL A 52 -25.36 26.00 16.49
N PHE A 53 -25.18 27.05 15.69
CA PHE A 53 -23.98 27.89 15.71
C PHE A 53 -23.81 28.54 17.08
N ARG A 54 -22.55 28.68 17.50
CA ARG A 54 -22.19 29.35 18.75
C ARG A 54 -22.64 30.81 18.77
N GLU A 55 -22.44 31.50 17.66
CA GLU A 55 -22.91 32.86 17.39
C GLU A 55 -23.65 32.90 16.04
N PRO A 56 -24.72 33.71 15.90
CA PRO A 56 -25.43 33.85 14.64
C PRO A 56 -24.55 34.50 13.56
N LEU A 57 -24.66 33.98 12.33
CA LEU A 57 -24.27 34.75 11.16
C LEU A 57 -25.29 35.86 10.96
N GLU A 58 -24.83 37.11 10.93
CA GLU A 58 -25.69 38.29 10.86
C GLU A 58 -25.29 39.18 9.69
N TRP A 59 -26.25 39.57 8.85
CA TRP A 59 -26.04 40.50 7.75
C TRP A 59 -27.32 41.24 7.39
N LYS A 60 -27.20 42.28 6.54
CA LYS A 60 -28.34 43.03 6.03
C LYS A 60 -28.89 42.35 4.78
N THR A 61 -30.18 42.03 4.80
CA THR A 61 -30.88 41.40 3.67
C THR A 61 -31.85 42.37 3.01
N GLN A 62 -32.14 42.15 1.72
CA GLN A 62 -33.24 42.80 1.00
C GLN A 62 -34.50 41.94 0.92
N LEU A 63 -34.45 40.71 1.47
CA LEU A 63 -35.59 39.80 1.50
C LEU A 63 -36.67 40.33 2.45
N GLY A 64 -37.90 40.44 1.94
CA GLY A 64 -39.07 40.78 2.74
C GLY A 64 -39.59 39.59 3.54
N CYS A 65 -40.26 39.84 4.67
CA CYS A 65 -40.88 38.78 5.48
C CYS A 65 -41.92 37.95 4.70
N SER A 66 -42.51 38.49 3.63
CA SER A 66 -43.54 37.83 2.81
C SER A 66 -43.01 36.72 1.88
N VAL A 67 -41.69 36.60 1.71
CA VAL A 67 -41.08 35.59 0.82
C VAL A 67 -40.95 34.23 1.53
N PHE A 68 -41.06 34.21 2.86
CA PHE A 68 -40.94 33.00 3.66
C PHE A 68 -42.29 32.29 3.79
N GLY A 69 -42.30 30.98 3.55
CA GLY A 69 -43.49 30.11 3.55
C GLY A 69 -43.70 29.34 4.85
N GLU A 70 -44.18 28.10 4.74
CA GLU A 70 -44.40 27.20 5.89
C GLU A 70 -43.11 26.97 6.69
N GLY A 71 -43.20 26.96 8.03
CA GLY A 71 -42.05 26.81 8.95
C GLY A 71 -41.53 28.12 9.55
N TYR A 72 -42.15 29.27 9.23
CA TYR A 72 -41.80 30.59 9.77
C TYR A 72 -43.03 31.33 10.31
N GLU A 73 -42.91 31.92 11.50
CA GLU A 73 -43.93 32.77 12.10
C GLU A 73 -43.63 34.24 11.87
N ILE A 74 -44.60 34.98 11.33
CA ILE A 74 -44.52 36.44 11.14
C ILE A 74 -45.29 37.13 12.26
N LYS A 75 -44.60 37.95 13.05
CA LYS A 75 -45.20 38.81 14.09
C LYS A 75 -44.81 40.26 13.81
N GLY A 76 -45.71 41.02 13.18
CA GLY A 76 -45.45 42.42 12.80
C GLY A 76 -44.33 42.53 11.76
N ALA A 77 -43.27 43.29 12.08
CA ALA A 77 -42.07 43.46 11.23
C ALA A 77 -40.93 42.48 11.58
N THR A 78 -41.25 41.41 12.30
CA THR A 78 -40.31 40.38 12.76
C THR A 78 -40.74 39.02 12.26
N LEU A 79 -39.81 38.27 11.67
CA LEU A 79 -40.01 36.90 11.23
C LEU A 79 -39.06 35.98 12.00
N GLN A 80 -39.59 34.87 12.49
CA GLN A 80 -38.83 33.88 13.25
C GLN A 80 -39.11 32.46 12.73
N SER A 81 -38.10 31.60 12.69
CA SER A 81 -38.31 30.17 12.39
C SER A 81 -39.07 29.47 13.51
N GLU A 82 -39.91 28.49 13.15
CA GLU A 82 -40.52 27.56 14.10
C GLU A 82 -39.46 26.68 14.79
N ALA A 83 -38.39 26.35 14.05
CA ALA A 83 -37.23 25.65 14.59
C ALA A 83 -36.48 26.51 15.61
N LYS A 84 -36.24 25.96 16.80
CA LYS A 84 -35.58 26.63 17.93
C LYS A 84 -34.39 25.82 18.43
N GLY A 85 -33.36 26.51 18.91
CA GLY A 85 -32.23 25.91 19.59
C GLY A 85 -32.60 25.36 20.97
N LYS A 86 -31.65 24.69 21.63
CA LYS A 86 -31.81 24.19 23.02
C LYS A 86 -32.05 25.33 24.03
N ASP A 87 -31.66 26.55 23.68
CA ASP A 87 -31.87 27.79 24.43
C ASP A 87 -33.24 28.44 24.19
N GLY A 88 -34.09 27.84 23.35
CA GLY A 88 -35.42 28.34 23.02
C GLY A 88 -35.44 29.51 22.02
N GLN A 89 -34.29 29.95 21.51
CA GLN A 89 -34.20 31.00 20.50
C GLN A 89 -34.47 30.44 19.09
N PRO A 90 -35.09 31.22 18.19
CA PRO A 90 -35.29 30.80 16.81
C PRO A 90 -33.95 30.66 16.07
N LEU A 91 -33.84 29.62 15.23
CA LEU A 91 -32.66 29.35 14.43
C LEU A 91 -32.49 30.32 13.24
N LEU A 92 -33.57 30.99 12.83
CA LEU A 92 -33.56 32.12 11.92
C LEU A 92 -34.42 33.25 12.48
N LEU A 93 -33.87 34.47 12.51
CA LEU A 93 -34.58 35.67 12.93
C LEU A 93 -34.32 36.80 11.94
N LEU A 94 -35.38 37.38 11.38
CA LEU A 94 -35.34 38.57 10.55
C LEU A 94 -36.06 39.70 11.29
N THR A 95 -35.34 40.77 11.61
CA THR A 95 -35.87 41.97 12.26
C THR A 95 -35.58 43.19 11.39
N ALA A 96 -36.64 43.81 10.86
CA ALA A 96 -36.53 44.87 9.86
C ALA A 96 -35.74 44.43 8.61
N SER A 97 -34.43 44.70 8.57
CA SER A 97 -33.51 44.27 7.51
C SER A 97 -32.28 43.51 8.01
N SER A 98 -32.20 43.21 9.32
CA SER A 98 -31.13 42.38 9.89
C SER A 98 -31.57 40.93 9.96
N LEU A 99 -30.83 40.06 9.30
CA LEU A 99 -31.06 38.63 9.23
C LEU A 99 -30.01 37.90 10.07
N ARG A 100 -30.47 37.00 10.96
CA ARG A 100 -29.64 36.18 11.83
C ARG A 100 -29.92 34.71 11.58
N VAL A 101 -28.88 33.95 11.27
CA VAL A 101 -28.97 32.50 11.00
C VAL A 101 -28.05 31.74 11.95
N ARG A 102 -28.60 30.71 12.61
CA ARG A 102 -27.91 29.89 13.63
C ARG A 102 -27.79 28.41 13.27
N SER A 103 -28.11 27.99 12.04
CA SER A 103 -27.84 26.62 11.58
C SER A 103 -27.66 26.58 10.07
N PHE A 104 -26.99 25.52 9.58
CA PHE A 104 -26.83 25.31 8.13
C PHE A 104 -28.15 24.95 7.47
N ASP A 105 -29.09 24.29 8.17
CA ASP A 105 -30.44 24.04 7.66
C ASP A 105 -31.19 25.33 7.31
N GLN A 106 -31.14 26.31 8.21
CA GLN A 106 -31.77 27.60 7.96
C GLN A 106 -31.03 28.40 6.87
N LEU A 107 -29.70 28.24 6.77
CA LEU A 107 -28.91 28.87 5.71
C LEU A 107 -29.24 28.28 4.33
N SER A 108 -29.37 26.95 4.22
CA SER A 108 -29.76 26.26 2.99
C SER A 108 -31.16 26.66 2.55
N CYS A 109 -32.13 26.66 3.49
CA CYS A 109 -33.50 27.09 3.21
C CYS A 109 -33.56 28.55 2.74
N LEU A 110 -32.79 29.44 3.39
CA LEU A 110 -32.73 30.84 2.99
C LEU A 110 -32.18 31.04 1.57
N LEU A 111 -31.11 30.32 1.20
CA LEU A 111 -30.54 30.41 -0.16
C LEU A 111 -31.53 29.89 -1.22
N GLN A 112 -32.33 28.87 -0.90
CA GLN A 112 -33.40 28.38 -1.77
C GLN A 112 -34.53 29.41 -1.93
N ILE A 113 -34.92 30.09 -0.84
CA ILE A 113 -35.94 31.16 -0.85
C ILE A 113 -35.46 32.37 -1.66
N ALA A 114 -34.17 32.72 -1.55
CA ALA A 114 -33.58 33.88 -2.23
C ALA A 114 -33.57 33.74 -3.77
N MET A 115 -33.63 32.51 -4.31
CA MET A 115 -33.64 32.21 -5.75
C MET A 115 -32.58 33.01 -6.55
N GLU A 116 -32.99 34.04 -7.30
CA GLU A 116 -32.10 34.86 -8.13
C GLU A 116 -31.19 35.80 -7.30
N GLU A 117 -31.58 36.11 -6.06
CA GLU A 117 -30.84 37.00 -5.15
C GLU A 117 -29.81 36.27 -4.28
N LYS A 118 -29.65 34.95 -4.45
CA LYS A 118 -28.75 34.12 -3.61
C LYS A 118 -27.29 34.55 -3.65
N PHE A 119 -26.84 35.09 -4.78
CA PHE A 119 -25.48 35.62 -4.94
C PHE A 119 -25.26 36.86 -4.07
N LYS A 120 -26.23 37.78 -4.03
CA LYS A 120 -26.15 39.00 -3.21
C LYS A 120 -26.25 38.68 -1.72
N GLU A 121 -27.12 37.74 -1.35
CA GLU A 121 -27.26 37.29 0.05
C GLU A 121 -25.99 36.58 0.55
N ALA A 122 -25.40 35.69 -0.26
CA ALA A 122 -24.14 35.03 0.09
C ALA A 122 -22.98 36.03 0.21
N GLN A 123 -22.90 37.00 -0.71
CA GLN A 123 -21.92 38.07 -0.66
C GLN A 123 -22.08 38.92 0.61
N ALA A 124 -23.29 39.42 0.89
CA ALA A 124 -23.57 40.25 2.06
C ALA A 124 -23.30 39.49 3.39
N CYS A 125 -23.59 38.19 3.42
CA CYS A 125 -23.26 37.32 4.55
C CYS A 125 -21.73 37.26 4.79
N LEU A 126 -20.92 37.03 3.75
CA LEU A 126 -19.47 36.96 3.88
C LEU A 126 -18.83 38.31 4.24
N GLU A 127 -19.32 39.40 3.65
CA GLU A 127 -18.84 40.75 3.95
C GLU A 127 -19.10 41.14 5.42
N ALA A 128 -20.24 40.73 5.98
CA ALA A 128 -20.61 40.99 7.37
C ALA A 128 -19.99 40.00 8.38
N ASN A 129 -19.53 38.82 7.93
CA ASN A 129 -19.04 37.74 8.78
C ASN A 129 -17.67 37.24 8.28
N ARG A 130 -16.61 38.03 8.53
CA ARG A 130 -15.24 37.77 8.03
C ARG A 130 -14.62 36.44 8.47
N ASP A 131 -14.98 35.95 9.67
CA ASP A 131 -14.59 34.63 10.15
C ASP A 131 -15.86 33.83 10.54
N PRO A 132 -16.51 33.19 9.56
CA PRO A 132 -17.72 32.43 9.84
C PRO A 132 -17.43 31.18 10.69
N ILE A 133 -16.20 30.64 10.66
CA ILE A 133 -15.86 29.45 11.46
C ILE A 133 -15.86 29.76 12.94
N VAL A 134 -15.30 30.91 13.33
CA VAL A 134 -15.30 31.33 14.73
C VAL A 134 -16.73 31.50 15.25
N LYS A 135 -17.63 32.04 14.44
CA LYS A 135 -19.05 32.16 14.81
C LYS A 135 -19.76 30.80 14.88
N ILE A 136 -19.45 29.88 13.98
CA ILE A 136 -20.10 28.56 13.92
C ILE A 136 -19.60 27.66 15.06
N LEU A 137 -18.29 27.48 15.19
CA LEU A 137 -17.66 26.47 16.07
C LEU A 137 -17.02 27.07 17.33
N GLY A 138 -16.62 28.34 17.30
CA GLY A 138 -15.97 29.06 18.39
C GLY A 138 -14.53 29.49 18.09
N PRO A 139 -13.94 30.34 18.95
CA PRO A 139 -12.63 30.96 18.72
C PRO A 139 -11.47 29.95 18.68
N GLU A 140 -11.63 28.77 19.28
CA GLU A 140 -10.62 27.70 19.26
C GLU A 140 -10.47 27.03 17.87
N TYR A 141 -11.37 27.29 16.94
CA TYR A 141 -11.36 26.77 15.57
C TYR A 141 -10.97 27.84 14.52
N GLY A 142 -10.69 29.08 14.95
CA GLY A 142 -10.26 30.17 14.07
C GLY A 142 -8.84 30.00 13.54
N THR A 143 -8.52 30.67 12.43
CA THR A 143 -7.16 30.73 11.90
C THR A 143 -6.30 31.73 12.68
N VAL A 144 -5.27 31.24 13.39
CA VAL A 144 -4.26 32.10 14.03
C VAL A 144 -3.20 32.44 12.97
N GLU A 145 -2.95 33.74 12.75
CA GLU A 145 -1.88 34.17 11.86
C GLU A 145 -0.52 33.68 12.37
N GLY A 146 0.10 32.72 11.65
CA GLY A 146 1.52 32.38 11.82
C GLY A 146 1.85 30.94 12.21
N GLU A 147 0.89 30.07 12.57
CA GLU A 147 1.21 28.67 12.95
C GLU A 147 0.16 27.66 12.43
N ASP A 148 0.58 26.69 11.60
CA ASP A 148 -0.20 25.52 11.13
C ASP A 148 -0.37 24.47 12.25
N MET A 149 -0.85 24.87 13.43
CA MET A 149 -0.96 24.00 14.61
C MET A 149 -2.39 23.53 14.92
N SER A 150 -3.40 23.92 14.13
CA SER A 150 -4.82 23.69 14.43
C SER A 150 -5.20 22.20 14.43
N MET A 151 -4.63 21.41 13.50
CA MET A 151 -4.93 19.97 13.37
C MET A 151 -4.32 19.12 14.51
N LEU A 152 -3.09 19.46 14.95
CA LEU A 152 -2.39 18.73 16.01
C LEU A 152 -3.04 18.94 17.38
N HIS A 153 -3.49 20.17 17.67
CA HIS A 153 -4.17 20.47 18.92
C HIS A 153 -5.57 19.85 19.01
N LEU A 154 -6.28 19.73 17.88
CA LEU A 154 -7.59 19.06 17.81
C LEU A 154 -7.49 17.54 17.99
N LEU A 155 -6.50 16.90 17.36
CA LEU A 155 -6.24 15.46 17.54
C LEU A 155 -5.88 15.10 18.99
N ASP A 156 -5.26 16.02 19.72
CA ASP A 156 -4.92 15.80 21.14
C ASP A 156 -6.13 16.00 22.09
N LYS A 157 -7.12 16.84 21.70
CA LYS A 157 -8.37 17.07 22.43
C LYS A 157 -9.37 15.93 22.24
N VAL A 158 -9.51 15.41 21.02
CA VAL A 158 -10.38 14.25 20.69
C VAL A 158 -9.92 12.97 21.40
N LYS A 159 -8.64 12.85 21.76
CA LYS A 159 -8.13 11.75 22.59
C LYS A 159 -8.50 11.85 24.07
N LYS A 160 -8.90 13.03 24.55
CA LYS A 160 -9.06 13.32 25.98
C LYS A 160 -10.51 13.44 26.44
N ASP A 161 -11.43 13.86 25.59
CA ASP A 161 -12.86 14.02 25.93
C ASP A 161 -13.78 13.20 25.01
N ASP A 162 -14.54 12.27 25.61
CA ASP A 162 -15.53 11.39 24.98
C ASP A 162 -16.92 12.11 24.87
N ASP A 163 -16.89 13.42 24.59
CA ASP A 163 -18.09 14.28 24.57
C ASP A 163 -18.74 14.33 23.16
N PRO A 164 -20.04 14.00 23.01
CA PRO A 164 -20.72 13.98 21.72
C PRO A 164 -20.76 15.33 20.99
N GLU A 165 -20.75 16.45 21.71
CA GLU A 165 -20.74 17.79 21.09
C GLU A 165 -19.38 18.10 20.47
N THR A 166 -18.30 17.65 21.11
CA THR A 166 -16.92 17.78 20.60
C THR A 166 -16.71 16.93 19.34
N GLU A 167 -17.30 15.72 19.28
CA GLU A 167 -17.30 14.89 18.07
C GLU A 167 -18.03 15.59 16.90
N MET A 168 -19.17 16.23 17.20
CA MET A 168 -19.97 16.96 16.22
C MET A 168 -19.24 18.19 15.65
N LYS A 169 -18.63 18.99 16.53
CA LYS A 169 -17.80 20.14 16.13
C LYS A 169 -16.61 19.72 15.28
N THR A 170 -15.99 18.58 15.60
CA THR A 170 -14.87 18.02 14.81
C THR A 170 -15.32 17.61 13.41
N LYS A 171 -16.48 16.96 13.26
CA LYS A 171 -17.04 16.59 11.95
C LYS A 171 -17.31 17.83 11.08
N ILE A 172 -17.97 18.85 11.64
CA ILE A 172 -18.26 20.10 10.93
C ILE A 172 -16.96 20.83 10.55
N PHE A 173 -15.98 20.91 11.45
CA PHE A 173 -14.68 21.50 11.16
C PHE A 173 -13.99 20.83 9.97
N LEU A 174 -13.98 19.49 9.92
CA LEU A 174 -13.38 18.74 8.82
C LEU A 174 -14.07 19.03 7.47
N LEU A 175 -15.40 19.13 7.45
CA LEU A 175 -16.17 19.48 6.25
C LEU A 175 -15.83 20.90 5.76
N LEU A 176 -15.75 21.87 6.68
CA LEU A 176 -15.39 23.25 6.36
C LEU A 176 -13.91 23.41 5.98
N HIS A 177 -13.03 22.56 6.51
CA HIS A 177 -11.61 22.52 6.13
C HIS A 177 -11.42 21.92 4.73
N GLN A 178 -12.13 20.84 4.41
CA GLN A 178 -12.13 20.25 3.07
C GLN A 178 -12.61 21.25 2.01
N LEU A 179 -13.65 22.02 2.31
CA LEU A 179 -14.10 23.11 1.46
C LEU A 179 -13.01 24.18 1.27
N ASP A 180 -12.33 24.59 2.34
CA ASP A 180 -11.26 25.60 2.29
C ASP A 180 -10.10 25.17 1.36
N LEU A 181 -9.70 23.89 1.42
CA LEU A 181 -8.68 23.33 0.53
C LEU A 181 -9.13 23.29 -0.93
N GLN A 182 -10.40 22.95 -1.18
CA GLN A 182 -10.98 22.97 -2.53
C GLN A 182 -10.98 24.38 -3.14
N LEU A 183 -11.37 25.37 -2.34
CA LEU A 183 -11.37 26.77 -2.75
C LEU A 183 -9.95 27.25 -3.07
N LEU A 184 -8.96 26.94 -2.21
CA LEU A 184 -7.55 27.29 -2.46
C LEU A 184 -6.96 26.65 -3.72
N ASP A 185 -7.21 25.36 -3.97
CA ASP A 185 -6.76 24.67 -5.19
C ASP A 185 -7.39 25.29 -6.45
N SER A 186 -8.68 25.65 -6.37
CA SER A 186 -9.38 26.36 -7.44
C SER A 186 -8.79 27.74 -7.70
N SER A 187 -8.44 28.49 -6.65
CA SER A 187 -7.83 29.81 -6.77
C SER A 187 -6.42 29.77 -7.34
N LEU A 188 -5.60 28.81 -6.91
CA LEU A 188 -4.24 28.64 -7.43
C LEU A 188 -4.23 28.39 -8.94
N LYS A 189 -5.18 27.59 -9.45
CA LYS A 189 -5.31 27.37 -10.90
C LYS A 189 -5.60 28.67 -11.64
N HIS A 190 -6.49 29.50 -11.11
CA HIS A 190 -6.83 30.78 -11.73
C HIS A 190 -5.66 31.78 -11.68
N ILE A 191 -4.92 31.83 -10.56
CA ILE A 191 -3.75 32.72 -10.40
C ILE A 191 -2.58 32.26 -11.30
N SER A 192 -2.38 30.94 -11.45
CA SER A 192 -1.29 30.38 -12.26
C SER A 192 -1.41 30.68 -13.75
N GLN A 193 -2.62 31.00 -14.24
CA GLN A 193 -2.86 31.32 -15.64
C GLN A 193 -2.41 32.75 -16.03
N ASP A 194 -2.17 33.64 -15.05
CA ASP A 194 -1.90 35.06 -15.26
C ASP A 194 -0.42 35.49 -15.13
N VAL A 195 0.50 34.62 -14.68
CA VAL A 195 1.92 34.99 -14.43
C VAL A 195 2.86 34.41 -15.51
N ARG A 196 3.44 35.28 -16.35
CA ARG A 196 4.53 34.92 -17.31
C ARG A 196 5.87 35.53 -16.88
N LEU A 197 6.94 34.73 -16.88
CA LEU A 197 8.30 35.21 -16.59
C LEU A 197 8.84 36.06 -17.74
N ASN A 198 9.58 37.13 -17.43
CA ASN A 198 10.20 38.01 -18.42
C ASN A 198 11.71 38.20 -18.15
N PRO A 199 12.49 38.67 -19.14
CA PRO A 199 13.95 38.77 -19.00
C PRO A 199 14.43 39.73 -17.91
N ALA A 200 13.64 40.76 -17.58
CA ALA A 200 13.97 41.70 -16.51
C ALA A 200 13.84 41.03 -15.13
N ALA A 201 12.77 40.27 -14.91
CA ALA A 201 12.55 39.51 -13.68
C ALA A 201 13.68 38.49 -13.43
N ILE A 202 14.06 37.74 -14.47
CA ILE A 202 15.14 36.73 -14.36
C ILE A 202 16.50 37.39 -14.08
N ASN A 203 16.82 38.50 -14.73
CA ASN A 203 18.07 39.22 -14.45
C ASN A 203 18.13 39.72 -13.00
N ASN A 204 17.01 40.20 -12.44
CA ASN A 204 16.96 40.65 -11.04
C ASN A 204 17.19 39.49 -10.07
N GLU A 205 16.57 38.34 -10.32
CA GLU A 205 16.75 37.15 -9.46
C GLU A 205 18.16 36.57 -9.57
N VAL A 206 18.73 36.52 -10.77
CA VAL A 206 20.12 36.09 -10.97
C VAL A 206 21.10 37.02 -10.27
N ASN A 207 20.89 38.34 -10.32
CA ASN A 207 21.73 39.29 -9.61
C ASN A 207 21.62 39.13 -8.08
N LEU A 208 20.43 38.82 -7.58
CA LEU A 208 20.21 38.53 -6.16
C LEU A 208 20.94 37.24 -5.74
N LEU A 209 20.90 36.19 -6.55
CA LEU A 209 21.61 34.93 -6.30
C LEU A 209 23.13 35.09 -6.39
N LYS A 210 23.66 35.95 -7.27
CA LYS A 210 25.09 36.26 -7.34
C LYS A 210 25.64 36.84 -6.03
N ASN A 211 24.83 37.55 -5.24
CA ASN A 211 25.25 38.06 -3.94
C ASN A 211 25.56 36.95 -2.92
N PHE A 212 25.09 35.73 -3.18
CA PHE A 212 25.38 34.53 -2.36
C PHE A 212 26.49 33.65 -2.96
N SER A 213 27.17 34.12 -4.01
CA SER A 213 28.28 33.42 -4.68
C SER A 213 29.64 34.03 -4.33
N GLY A 214 30.66 33.19 -4.08
CA GLY A 214 31.99 33.65 -3.71
C GLY A 214 32.98 32.51 -3.42
N LYS A 215 34.26 32.88 -3.23
CA LYS A 215 35.37 31.94 -2.96
C LYS A 215 35.57 31.61 -1.47
N GLY A 216 34.71 32.13 -0.57
CA GLY A 216 34.85 31.96 0.89
C GLY A 216 33.88 30.91 1.45
N GLU A 217 34.24 30.31 2.60
CA GLU A 217 33.44 29.28 3.30
C GLU A 217 32.07 29.76 3.85
N ASP A 218 31.80 31.07 3.74
CA ASP A 218 30.57 31.74 4.16
C ASP A 218 29.55 31.91 3.02
N THR A 219 29.90 31.55 1.78
CA THR A 219 29.01 31.61 0.61
C THR A 219 28.51 30.22 0.22
N VAL A 220 27.26 30.13 -0.23
CA VAL A 220 26.62 28.84 -0.54
C VAL A 220 26.90 28.39 -1.99
N LEU A 221 27.21 29.34 -2.87
CA LEU A 221 27.60 29.06 -4.26
C LEU A 221 29.07 29.41 -4.49
N GLU A 222 29.80 28.56 -5.21
CA GLU A 222 31.15 28.84 -5.70
C GLU A 222 31.10 29.83 -6.87
N SER A 223 30.20 29.60 -7.84
CA SER A 223 29.97 30.50 -8.95
C SER A 223 28.55 30.40 -9.50
N LEU A 224 28.07 31.49 -10.11
CA LEU A 224 26.81 31.53 -10.85
C LEU A 224 27.00 32.39 -12.11
N GLU A 225 26.98 31.75 -13.27
CA GLU A 225 27.34 32.37 -14.54
C GLU A 225 26.28 32.10 -15.62
N TYR A 226 26.11 33.04 -16.55
CA TYR A 226 25.35 32.78 -17.77
C TYR A 226 26.20 31.94 -18.71
N THR A 227 25.58 31.02 -19.46
CA THR A 227 26.30 30.29 -20.52
C THR A 227 26.71 31.18 -21.69
N SER A 228 26.08 32.36 -21.83
CA SER A 228 26.41 33.37 -22.82
C SER A 228 26.41 34.77 -22.21
N ASP A 229 27.49 35.51 -22.45
CA ASP A 229 27.61 36.91 -22.05
C ASP A 229 26.83 37.87 -22.96
N TYR A 230 26.45 37.40 -24.15
CA TYR A 230 25.74 38.20 -25.14
C TYR A 230 24.26 38.38 -24.74
N THR A 231 23.79 39.63 -24.73
CA THR A 231 22.39 39.97 -24.46
C THR A 231 21.78 40.61 -25.70
N PHE A 232 20.68 40.05 -26.19
CA PHE A 232 19.94 40.58 -27.34
C PHE A 232 19.17 41.85 -26.94
N SER A 233 18.73 42.63 -27.93
CA SER A 233 18.01 43.90 -27.72
C SER A 233 16.69 43.76 -26.94
N ASN A 234 16.12 42.55 -26.85
CA ASN A 234 14.93 42.24 -26.07
C ASN A 234 15.24 41.76 -24.63
N GLY A 235 16.50 41.82 -24.20
CA GLY A 235 16.94 41.44 -22.86
C GLY A 235 17.16 39.93 -22.67
N CYS A 236 16.84 39.09 -23.66
CA CYS A 236 17.14 37.65 -23.62
C CYS A 236 18.64 37.39 -23.89
N ARG A 237 19.14 36.28 -23.36
CA ARG A 237 20.49 35.73 -23.64
C ARG A 237 20.43 34.41 -24.44
N ALA A 238 19.24 33.81 -24.57
CA ALA A 238 19.00 32.69 -25.47
C ALA A 238 19.05 33.16 -26.93
N PRO A 239 19.48 32.32 -27.89
CA PRO A 239 19.53 32.70 -29.31
C PRO A 239 18.12 32.88 -29.92
N PRO A 240 17.95 33.70 -30.98
CA PRO A 240 16.63 34.12 -31.47
C PRO A 240 15.67 32.97 -31.82
N TRP A 241 16.17 31.85 -32.37
CA TRP A 241 15.33 30.69 -32.69
C TRP A 241 14.83 29.93 -31.45
N ARG A 242 15.51 30.04 -30.30
CA ARG A 242 15.06 29.48 -29.02
C ARG A 242 14.13 30.42 -28.26
N GLN A 243 14.26 31.73 -28.49
CA GLN A 243 13.34 32.73 -27.95
C GLN A 243 11.91 32.55 -28.50
N VAL A 244 11.75 32.01 -29.72
CA VAL A 244 10.43 31.65 -30.28
C VAL A 244 9.74 30.57 -29.43
N HIS A 245 10.52 29.71 -28.76
CA HIS A 245 10.03 28.69 -27.83
C HIS A 245 9.91 29.21 -26.38
N GLY A 246 10.04 30.52 -26.17
CA GLY A 246 9.94 31.16 -24.86
C GLY A 246 11.20 31.08 -24.01
N GLU A 247 12.33 30.54 -24.50
CA GLU A 247 13.57 30.49 -23.73
C GLU A 247 14.21 31.89 -23.62
N ILE A 248 14.65 32.23 -22.41
CA ILE A 248 15.14 33.57 -22.04
C ILE A 248 16.66 33.55 -21.84
N CYS A 249 17.20 32.63 -21.04
CA CYS A 249 18.64 32.47 -20.81
C CYS A 249 18.99 31.09 -20.26
N TYR A 250 20.28 30.74 -20.24
CA TYR A 250 20.78 29.55 -19.54
C TYR A 250 21.86 29.93 -18.53
N LEU A 251 21.88 29.21 -17.41
CA LEU A 251 22.76 29.45 -16.27
C LEU A 251 23.55 28.19 -15.93
N VAL A 252 24.77 28.40 -15.46
CA VAL A 252 25.61 27.39 -14.81
C VAL A 252 25.76 27.81 -13.35
N VAL A 253 25.29 26.97 -12.44
CA VAL A 253 25.33 27.21 -11.00
C VAL A 253 26.23 26.17 -10.37
N LYS A 254 27.34 26.60 -9.78
CA LYS A 254 28.30 25.72 -9.12
C LYS A 254 28.21 25.89 -7.60
N PRO A 255 27.61 24.94 -6.87
CA PRO A 255 27.68 24.90 -5.41
C PRO A 255 29.03 24.33 -4.95
N HIS A 256 29.39 24.55 -3.68
CA HIS A 256 30.67 24.09 -3.11
C HIS A 256 30.70 22.58 -2.81
N ASP A 257 29.54 21.93 -2.70
CA ASP A 257 29.39 20.56 -2.20
C ASP A 257 28.90 19.54 -3.25
N THR A 258 28.50 19.98 -4.44
CA THR A 258 28.05 19.10 -5.54
C THR A 258 28.54 19.56 -6.90
N ASP A 259 28.32 18.73 -7.94
CA ASP A 259 28.64 19.08 -9.33
C ASP A 259 27.85 20.30 -9.84
N PRO A 260 28.36 21.03 -10.87
CA PRO A 260 27.66 22.16 -11.46
C PRO A 260 26.29 21.81 -12.05
N LEU A 261 25.30 22.62 -11.73
CA LEU A 261 23.92 22.52 -12.21
C LEU A 261 23.72 23.42 -13.43
N TYR A 262 23.04 22.90 -14.45
CA TYR A 262 22.73 23.63 -15.68
C TYR A 262 21.24 23.95 -15.72
N ILE A 263 20.89 25.23 -15.83
CA ILE A 263 19.50 25.71 -15.71
C ILE A 263 19.08 26.43 -16.98
N THR A 264 17.86 26.18 -17.44
CA THR A 264 17.19 26.89 -18.54
C THR A 264 16.08 27.76 -17.97
N CYS A 265 16.10 29.07 -18.21
CA CYS A 265 15.04 29.99 -17.84
C CYS A 265 14.19 30.33 -19.06
N SER A 266 12.87 30.22 -18.96
CA SER A 266 11.91 30.51 -20.02
C SER A 266 10.72 31.33 -19.50
N THR A 267 9.89 31.84 -20.41
CA THR A 267 8.64 32.55 -20.09
C THR A 267 7.65 31.68 -19.31
N ALA A 268 7.81 30.35 -19.37
CA ALA A 268 6.97 29.37 -18.69
C ALA A 268 7.52 28.89 -17.35
N GLY A 269 8.78 29.21 -16.99
CA GLY A 269 9.40 28.71 -15.77
C GLY A 269 10.92 28.66 -15.80
N VAL A 270 11.51 28.09 -14.75
CA VAL A 270 12.93 27.78 -14.65
C VAL A 270 13.09 26.26 -14.56
N PHE A 271 14.01 25.68 -15.33
CA PHE A 271 14.12 24.23 -15.52
C PHE A 271 15.57 23.76 -15.29
N LEU A 272 15.76 22.63 -14.60
CA LEU A 272 17.08 22.01 -14.40
C LEU A 272 17.35 20.98 -15.51
N ASN A 273 18.51 21.08 -16.16
CA ASN A 273 18.92 20.16 -17.22
C ASN A 273 19.68 18.95 -16.61
N GLY A 274 19.26 17.72 -16.93
CA GLY A 274 19.80 16.49 -16.32
C GLY A 274 21.24 16.14 -16.74
N VAL A 275 22.03 15.61 -15.80
CA VAL A 275 23.42 15.17 -16.00
C VAL A 275 23.43 13.70 -16.47
N SER A 276 23.73 13.43 -17.75
CA SER A 276 23.97 12.06 -18.23
C SER A 276 25.46 11.71 -18.16
N ASN A 277 25.81 10.67 -17.40
CA ASN A 277 27.12 10.03 -17.45
C ASN A 277 27.42 9.49 -18.86
N ASN A 278 28.67 9.70 -19.30
CA ASN A 278 29.29 9.36 -20.59
C ASN A 278 29.09 10.35 -21.77
N LYS A 279 30.16 11.11 -22.03
CA LYS A 279 30.62 11.64 -23.33
C LYS A 279 29.52 11.97 -24.35
N GLY A 280 28.95 13.17 -24.29
CA GLY A 280 27.96 13.58 -25.29
C GLY A 280 27.58 15.06 -25.38
N TYR A 281 28.03 15.96 -24.48
CA TYR A 281 27.67 17.39 -24.57
C TYR A 281 28.86 18.35 -24.61
N HIS A 282 30.03 17.98 -24.06
CA HIS A 282 31.23 18.82 -24.14
C HIS A 282 31.87 18.86 -25.54
N GLU A 283 31.78 17.79 -26.34
CA GLU A 283 32.30 17.77 -27.72
C GLU A 283 31.36 18.48 -28.70
N VAL A 284 30.06 18.50 -28.44
CA VAL A 284 29.10 19.19 -29.30
C VAL A 284 29.26 20.70 -29.17
N MET A 285 29.55 21.22 -27.97
CA MET A 285 29.67 22.67 -27.75
C MET A 285 31.02 23.26 -28.18
N SER A 286 32.12 22.49 -28.16
CA SER A 286 33.40 22.93 -28.74
C SER A 286 33.38 22.97 -30.28
N ILE A 287 32.52 22.17 -30.92
CA ILE A 287 32.27 22.23 -32.38
C ILE A 287 31.50 23.51 -32.78
N PHE A 288 30.73 24.11 -31.86
CA PHE A 288 29.94 25.32 -32.14
C PHE A 288 30.69 26.63 -31.89
N ILE A 289 31.66 26.66 -30.98
CA ILE A 289 32.51 27.85 -30.79
C ILE A 289 33.46 28.03 -31.99
N ASP A 290 33.96 26.94 -32.58
CA ASP A 290 34.94 27.02 -33.69
C ASP A 290 34.30 27.29 -35.07
N LYS A 291 32.99 27.08 -35.21
CA LYS A 291 32.22 27.41 -36.43
C LYS A 291 31.73 28.87 -36.49
N ALA A 292 31.69 29.56 -35.36
CA ALA A 292 31.32 30.98 -35.31
C ALA A 292 32.51 31.93 -35.60
N THR A 293 33.75 31.43 -35.53
CA THR A 293 34.97 32.24 -35.71
C THR A 293 35.71 32.02 -37.03
N LYS A 294 35.27 31.08 -37.89
CA LYS A 294 35.88 30.82 -39.21
C LYS A 294 34.89 31.00 -40.37
N LYS A 295 34.33 32.19 -40.48
CA LYS A 295 33.58 32.62 -41.66
C LYS A 295 34.06 33.96 -42.18
N ASP A 296 35.39 34.07 -42.34
CA ASP A 296 36.04 34.99 -43.26
C ASP A 296 37.29 34.29 -43.81
N THR A 297 37.49 34.37 -45.13
CA THR A 297 38.58 33.85 -46.00
C THR A 297 38.36 32.52 -46.73
N GLU A 298 38.76 32.57 -48.00
CA GLU A 298 38.33 31.80 -49.17
C GLU A 298 39.11 30.50 -49.45
N GLU A 299 38.49 29.69 -50.32
CA GLU A 299 39.03 28.85 -51.42
C GLU A 299 40.16 27.80 -51.27
N GLU A 300 39.94 26.73 -52.07
CA GLU A 300 40.85 25.70 -52.61
C GLU A 300 41.33 24.50 -51.75
N GLY A 301 40.89 23.30 -52.17
CA GLY A 301 41.82 22.23 -52.57
C GLY A 301 42.12 21.04 -51.62
N ARG A 302 41.73 19.84 -52.08
CA ARG A 302 42.32 18.49 -51.84
C ARG A 302 42.16 17.74 -50.49
N SER A 303 41.38 16.65 -50.58
CA SER A 303 41.69 15.24 -50.24
C SER A 303 42.79 14.91 -49.21
N SER A 304 42.45 14.22 -48.11
CA SER A 304 42.76 12.79 -47.85
C SER A 304 42.60 12.35 -46.37
N THR A 305 42.18 11.08 -46.21
CA THR A 305 42.05 10.23 -45.01
C THR A 305 43.31 10.05 -44.16
N VAL A 306 43.22 9.98 -42.81
CA VAL A 306 44.07 9.11 -41.94
C VAL A 306 43.39 8.81 -40.58
N SER A 307 43.32 7.51 -40.25
CA SER A 307 42.97 6.88 -38.95
C SER A 307 44.13 6.92 -37.94
N LEU A 308 43.90 6.74 -36.61
CA LEU A 308 44.60 5.74 -35.74
C LEU A 308 44.45 5.93 -34.20
N LYS A 309 43.96 4.84 -33.58
CA LYS A 309 44.42 4.10 -32.36
C LYS A 309 44.42 4.70 -30.94
N MET A 310 43.74 3.93 -30.07
CA MET A 310 43.85 3.84 -28.61
C MET A 310 45.25 3.45 -28.09
N LYS A 311 45.56 3.90 -26.86
CA LYS A 311 46.50 3.24 -25.93
C LYS A 311 46.04 3.37 -24.46
N LYS A 312 46.11 2.25 -23.73
CA LYS A 312 45.93 2.07 -22.27
C LYS A 312 47.12 2.62 -21.48
N LYS A 313 46.88 3.04 -20.23
CA LYS A 313 47.79 2.84 -19.09
C LYS A 313 47.04 2.81 -17.77
N ALA A 314 47.48 1.95 -16.86
CA ALA A 314 46.96 1.71 -15.51
C ALA A 314 48.11 1.77 -14.49
N SER A 315 47.81 2.25 -13.27
CA SER A 315 48.50 2.02 -11.96
C SER A 315 47.77 2.90 -10.91
N GLY A 316 47.05 2.39 -9.88
CA GLY A 316 47.54 1.89 -8.57
C GLY A 316 48.00 3.05 -7.67
N ILE A 317 47.59 3.32 -6.41
CA ILE A 317 47.06 2.58 -5.24
C ILE A 317 46.44 3.62 -4.26
N SER A 318 45.52 3.19 -3.38
CA SER A 318 45.36 3.62 -1.96
C SER A 318 43.94 4.02 -1.57
N SER A 319 43.34 3.22 -0.68
CA SER A 319 42.05 3.43 -0.04
C SER A 319 42.26 3.65 1.46
N GLU A 320 41.84 4.80 1.98
CA GLU A 320 41.57 5.02 3.41
C GLU A 320 40.21 5.73 3.58
N PRO A 321 39.46 5.45 4.67
CA PRO A 321 38.10 5.95 4.85
C PRO A 321 38.11 7.36 5.46
N VAL A 322 37.46 8.32 4.81
CA VAL A 322 37.24 9.65 5.39
C VAL A 322 35.88 9.72 6.08
N LYS A 323 35.94 10.21 7.32
CA LYS A 323 34.89 10.41 8.33
C LYS A 323 33.60 11.07 7.81
N VAL A 324 32.48 10.59 8.35
CA VAL A 324 31.18 11.30 8.36
C VAL A 324 31.23 12.42 9.41
N GLN A 325 30.88 13.65 9.01
CA GLN A 325 30.57 14.78 9.88
C GLN A 325 29.23 15.42 9.47
N PRO A 326 28.50 16.09 10.40
CA PRO A 326 27.05 16.27 10.31
C PRO A 326 26.60 17.50 9.51
N ALA A 327 25.37 17.39 8.98
CA ALA A 327 24.41 18.43 8.56
C ALA A 327 24.99 19.74 7.96
N SER A 328 24.94 19.85 6.63
CA SER A 328 25.38 21.03 5.87
C SER A 328 24.40 22.21 5.92
N LYS A 329 24.96 23.41 5.75
CA LYS A 329 24.42 24.78 5.78
C LYS A 329 23.23 25.09 4.82
N TRP A 330 22.57 24.09 4.23
CA TRP A 330 21.50 24.26 3.23
C TRP A 330 20.18 24.79 3.79
N TYR A 331 19.84 24.47 5.04
CA TYR A 331 18.56 24.90 5.63
C TYR A 331 18.45 26.42 5.84
N GLY A 332 19.58 27.14 5.93
CA GLY A 332 19.58 28.59 6.11
C GLY A 332 19.23 29.39 4.85
N LEU A 333 19.37 28.81 3.65
CA LEU A 333 19.12 29.53 2.39
C LEU A 333 17.63 29.58 2.00
N LEU A 334 16.84 28.62 2.47
CA LEU A 334 15.40 28.48 2.18
C LEU A 334 14.54 29.63 2.73
N ILE A 335 15.08 30.44 3.64
CA ILE A 335 14.37 31.55 4.30
C ILE A 335 14.46 32.86 3.48
N PHE A 336 15.36 32.95 2.49
CA PHE A 336 15.68 34.22 1.80
C PHE A 336 15.46 34.20 0.27
N LEU A 337 14.86 33.15 -0.31
CA LEU A 337 14.64 33.05 -1.76
C LEU A 337 13.27 33.62 -2.18
N PRO A 338 13.18 34.40 -3.29
CA PRO A 338 11.92 34.83 -3.88
C PRO A 338 11.09 33.64 -4.41
N SER A 339 9.76 33.82 -4.43
CA SER A 339 8.74 32.80 -4.74
C SER A 339 8.89 32.07 -6.09
N SER A 340 9.59 32.66 -7.06
CA SER A 340 9.80 32.08 -8.40
C SER A 340 10.85 30.95 -8.42
N PHE A 341 11.90 31.04 -7.58
CA PHE A 341 12.95 30.01 -7.46
C PHE A 341 12.59 28.88 -6.50
N LEU A 342 11.68 29.12 -5.56
CA LEU A 342 11.12 28.11 -4.66
C LEU A 342 10.48 26.93 -5.41
N PHE A 343 9.96 27.17 -6.62
CA PHE A 343 9.32 26.14 -7.43
C PHE A 343 10.30 25.07 -7.96
N VAL A 344 11.54 25.46 -8.28
CA VAL A 344 12.57 24.53 -8.78
C VAL A 344 13.23 23.78 -7.63
N PHE A 345 13.51 24.45 -6.52
CA PHE A 345 14.10 23.80 -5.34
C PHE A 345 13.09 22.91 -4.59
N SER A 346 11.78 23.18 -4.69
CA SER A 346 10.74 22.29 -4.18
C SER A 346 10.68 20.97 -4.94
N ILE A 347 11.06 20.90 -6.22
CA ILE A 347 11.01 19.65 -6.97
C ILE A 347 12.22 18.74 -6.63
N SER A 348 13.39 19.31 -6.35
CA SER A 348 14.56 18.55 -5.90
C SER A 348 14.52 18.20 -4.40
N VAL A 349 13.95 19.07 -3.55
CA VAL A 349 13.67 18.71 -2.16
C VAL A 349 12.51 17.73 -2.09
N VAL A 350 11.46 17.82 -2.91
CA VAL A 350 10.41 16.78 -2.97
C VAL A 350 10.92 15.48 -3.61
N THR A 351 12.08 15.40 -4.27
CA THR A 351 12.67 14.09 -4.62
C THR A 351 13.63 13.54 -3.56
N ILE A 352 14.16 14.37 -2.66
CA ILE A 352 15.06 13.92 -1.57
C ILE A 352 14.32 13.82 -0.21
N THR A 353 13.25 14.58 0.01
CA THR A 353 12.33 14.43 1.14
C THR A 353 11.14 13.53 0.83
N THR A 354 10.77 13.24 -0.42
CA THR A 354 9.79 12.15 -0.66
C THR A 354 10.43 10.76 -0.57
N LEU A 355 11.77 10.68 -0.56
CA LEU A 355 12.52 9.51 -0.09
C LEU A 355 12.72 9.44 1.44
N ASN A 356 12.48 10.52 2.20
CA ASN A 356 12.68 10.57 3.66
C ASN A 356 11.43 10.96 4.49
N ILE A 357 10.32 11.34 3.87
CA ILE A 357 9.02 11.60 4.52
C ILE A 357 8.06 10.41 4.34
N CYS A 358 8.31 9.53 3.35
CA CYS A 358 7.68 8.20 3.30
C CYS A 358 8.19 7.24 4.41
N GLN A 359 9.11 7.68 5.28
CA GLN A 359 9.57 6.92 6.45
C GLN A 359 9.05 7.43 7.81
N CYS A 360 8.14 8.41 7.85
CA CYS A 360 7.56 8.92 9.11
C CYS A 360 6.01 9.00 9.14
N GLN A 361 5.30 8.21 8.34
CA GLN A 361 3.82 8.09 8.40
C GLN A 361 3.30 6.68 8.73
N LEU A 362 4.04 5.93 9.54
CA LEU A 362 3.56 4.68 10.14
C LEU A 362 3.59 4.72 11.67
N TYR A 363 2.95 5.74 12.24
CA TYR A 363 2.51 5.71 13.62
C TYR A 363 1.17 6.44 13.72
N PHE A 364 0.04 5.75 13.52
CA PHE A 364 -1.16 5.90 14.34
C PHE A 364 -2.17 4.75 14.10
N SER A 365 -2.96 4.51 15.14
CA SER A 365 -3.74 3.31 15.41
C SER A 365 -4.95 3.08 14.49
N ASN A 366 -5.17 1.79 14.20
CA ASN A 366 -6.08 1.18 13.24
C ASN A 366 -7.59 1.22 13.62
N SER A 367 -8.06 2.31 14.22
CA SER A 367 -9.45 2.39 14.74
C SER A 367 -10.33 3.46 14.10
N VAL A 368 -9.78 4.38 13.29
CA VAL A 368 -10.55 5.47 12.62
C VAL A 368 -10.59 5.31 11.09
N ILE A 369 -9.71 4.50 10.51
CA ILE A 369 -9.69 4.20 9.07
C ILE A 369 -10.95 3.41 8.65
N ARG A 370 -11.62 2.72 9.58
CA ARG A 370 -12.90 2.03 9.32
C ARG A 370 -14.11 2.96 9.23
N LEU A 371 -14.03 4.22 9.66
CA LEU A 371 -15.09 5.21 9.46
C LEU A 371 -14.85 6.09 8.22
N PHE A 372 -13.59 6.23 7.79
CA PHE A 372 -13.22 7.05 6.63
C PHE A 372 -13.53 6.37 5.28
N CYS A 373 -13.49 5.03 5.22
CA CYS A 373 -13.69 4.30 3.97
C CYS A 373 -15.17 4.08 3.60
N HIS A 374 -16.12 4.46 4.47
CA HIS A 374 -17.55 4.15 4.28
C HIS A 374 -18.43 5.32 3.80
N THR A 375 -17.90 6.55 3.73
CA THR A 375 -18.70 7.75 3.37
C THR A 375 -18.24 8.44 2.07
N CYS A 376 -17.02 8.17 1.58
CA CYS A 376 -16.47 8.88 0.40
C CYS A 376 -16.92 8.31 -0.96
N LEU A 377 -17.61 7.17 -1.00
CA LEU A 377 -17.97 6.48 -2.26
C LEU A 377 -19.42 6.71 -2.75
N LYS A 378 -20.09 7.80 -2.32
CA LYS A 378 -21.50 8.06 -2.70
C LYS A 378 -21.81 9.44 -3.30
N CYS A 379 -20.84 10.26 -3.69
CA CYS A 379 -21.13 11.58 -4.27
C CYS A 379 -20.37 11.89 -5.57
N THR A 380 -20.48 11.02 -6.59
CA THR A 380 -20.29 11.39 -8.01
C THR A 380 -20.91 10.32 -8.92
N CYS A 381 -22.23 10.14 -8.85
CA CYS A 381 -23.00 9.60 -9.97
C CYS A 381 -24.50 9.88 -9.78
N SER A 382 -24.95 11.04 -10.25
CA SER A 382 -26.37 11.31 -10.43
C SER A 382 -26.57 12.25 -11.61
N TYR A 383 -26.47 11.71 -12.82
CA TYR A 383 -27.33 12.11 -13.93
C TYR A 383 -27.51 10.89 -14.84
N TYR A 384 -28.78 10.52 -15.05
CA TYR A 384 -29.34 9.28 -15.65
C TYR A 384 -29.72 8.18 -14.66
N LYS A 385 -30.91 8.37 -14.06
CA LYS A 385 -31.70 7.32 -13.43
C LYS A 385 -32.92 7.06 -14.31
N THR A 386 -32.89 5.98 -15.11
CA THR A 386 -34.09 5.30 -15.59
C THR A 386 -34.25 4.03 -14.77
N SER A 387 -35.44 3.87 -14.21
CA SER A 387 -35.80 2.93 -13.13
C SER A 387 -35.54 1.45 -13.43
N CYS A 388 -34.74 0.79 -12.58
CA CYS A 388 -34.89 -0.64 -12.26
C CYS A 388 -34.41 -0.88 -10.81
N ARG A 389 -35.32 -1.33 -9.93
CA ARG A 389 -35.06 -1.67 -8.52
C ARG A 389 -34.31 -3.01 -8.43
N PHE A 390 -33.22 -3.07 -7.66
CA PHE A 390 -32.73 -4.31 -7.05
C PHE A 390 -32.10 -4.03 -5.67
N GLU A 391 -32.34 -4.97 -4.75
CA GLU A 391 -31.95 -4.97 -3.34
C GLU A 391 -30.42 -5.09 -3.16
N ASP A 392 -29.81 -4.14 -2.46
CA ASP A 392 -28.40 -4.18 -2.06
C ASP A 392 -28.25 -4.94 -0.72
N ILE A 393 -27.64 -6.12 -0.78
CA ILE A 393 -27.02 -6.75 0.39
C ILE A 393 -25.53 -6.42 0.37
N SER A 394 -25.05 -5.86 1.48
CA SER A 394 -23.70 -5.36 1.75
C SER A 394 -22.57 -6.32 1.32
N GLU A 395 -21.71 -5.88 0.41
CA GLU A 395 -20.51 -6.62 -0.03
C GLU A 395 -19.25 -6.11 0.70
N SER A 396 -18.83 -6.80 1.76
CA SER A 396 -17.49 -6.67 2.35
C SER A 396 -16.67 -7.90 1.94
N SER A 397 -15.68 -7.72 1.07
CA SER A 397 -14.64 -8.73 0.83
C SER A 397 -13.29 -8.04 0.63
N SER A 398 -12.30 -8.46 1.40
CA SER A 398 -10.89 -8.11 1.31
C SER A 398 -10.30 -8.69 0.01
N GLU A 399 -10.42 -7.97 -1.09
CA GLU A 399 -9.60 -8.19 -2.29
C GLU A 399 -8.37 -7.28 -2.14
N THR A 400 -7.15 -7.82 -2.30
CA THR A 400 -5.92 -7.03 -2.30
C THR A 400 -5.90 -6.11 -3.52
N GLU A 401 -5.75 -4.82 -3.28
CA GLU A 401 -5.57 -3.79 -4.30
C GLU A 401 -4.14 -3.94 -4.85
N GLU A 402 -3.99 -4.49 -6.06
CA GLU A 402 -2.73 -4.41 -6.81
C GLU A 402 -2.80 -3.21 -7.76
N ASP A 403 -1.78 -2.37 -7.67
CA ASP A 403 -1.42 -1.26 -8.55
C ASP A 403 -2.59 -0.39 -9.02
N GLU A 404 -3.21 0.32 -8.08
CA GLU A 404 -3.80 1.63 -8.42
C GLU A 404 -2.65 2.58 -8.76
N GLU A 405 -2.17 2.53 -10.01
CA GLU A 405 -1.45 3.67 -10.58
C GLU A 405 -2.35 4.89 -10.39
N GLN A 406 -1.94 5.78 -9.47
CA GLN A 406 -2.61 7.05 -9.29
C GLN A 406 -2.70 7.72 -10.66
N PRO A 407 -3.88 8.26 -11.06
CA PRO A 407 -3.99 8.97 -12.31
C PRO A 407 -3.01 10.14 -12.26
N VAL A 408 -1.93 10.04 -13.04
CA VAL A 408 -0.98 11.13 -13.22
C VAL A 408 -1.79 12.29 -13.79
N ARG A 409 -2.02 13.33 -12.97
CA ARG A 409 -2.59 14.60 -13.43
C ARG A 409 -1.60 15.21 -14.43
N HIS A 410 -1.84 15.04 -15.71
CA HIS A 410 -1.19 15.86 -16.73
C HIS A 410 -1.84 17.24 -16.74
N GLN A 411 -1.00 18.26 -16.55
CA GLN A 411 -1.34 19.64 -16.89
C GLN A 411 -1.49 19.73 -18.41
N GLU A 412 -2.64 20.21 -18.87
CA GLU A 412 -2.91 20.55 -20.27
C GLU A 412 -2.02 21.73 -20.68
N GLY A 413 -0.79 21.44 -21.10
CA GLY A 413 0.09 22.40 -21.75
C GLY A 413 -0.28 22.49 -23.23
N ASN A 414 -0.75 23.66 -23.66
CA ASN A 414 -0.86 24.01 -25.08
C ASN A 414 0.54 24.03 -25.71
N THR A 415 0.98 22.89 -26.23
CA THR A 415 2.04 22.76 -27.25
C THR A 415 1.38 22.44 -28.59
N ASP A 416 2.00 22.86 -29.69
CA ASP A 416 1.55 22.51 -31.04
C ASP A 416 1.38 20.98 -31.15
N LEU A 417 0.13 20.55 -31.28
CA LEU A 417 -0.24 19.14 -31.30
C LEU A 417 0.48 18.41 -32.44
N PRO A 418 1.14 17.26 -32.19
CA PRO A 418 1.85 16.50 -33.20
C PRO A 418 1.00 16.17 -34.42
N SER A 419 1.64 15.96 -35.57
CA SER A 419 0.94 15.68 -36.84
C SER A 419 0.00 14.48 -36.76
N GLU A 420 0.34 13.52 -35.92
CA GLU A 420 -0.38 12.29 -35.62
C GLU A 420 -1.71 12.57 -34.90
N TYR A 421 -1.73 13.55 -34.00
CA TYR A 421 -2.94 13.97 -33.29
C TYR A 421 -3.98 14.52 -34.28
N TRP A 422 -3.55 15.41 -35.17
CA TRP A 422 -4.42 15.96 -36.22
C TRP A 422 -4.87 14.90 -37.23
N GLY A 423 -3.98 13.94 -37.55
CA GLY A 423 -4.31 12.77 -38.36
C GLY A 423 -5.44 11.94 -37.76
N ILE A 424 -5.32 11.58 -36.48
CA ILE A 424 -6.35 10.84 -35.74
C ILE A 424 -7.64 11.65 -35.63
N GLN A 425 -7.55 12.96 -35.33
CA GLN A 425 -8.74 13.82 -35.25
C GLN A 425 -9.51 13.86 -36.58
N LYS A 426 -8.80 13.92 -37.72
CA LYS A 426 -9.40 13.89 -39.04
C LYS A 426 -10.09 12.54 -39.31
N LEU A 427 -9.43 11.43 -38.98
CA LEU A 427 -10.02 10.09 -39.12
C LEU A 427 -11.23 9.88 -38.21
N ALA A 428 -11.21 10.40 -36.99
CA ALA A 428 -12.34 10.34 -36.06
C ALA A 428 -13.60 11.02 -36.62
N LYS A 429 -13.45 12.09 -37.42
CA LYS A 429 -14.59 12.70 -38.14
C LYS A 429 -15.18 11.77 -39.20
N TYR A 430 -14.33 11.05 -39.94
CA TYR A 430 -14.80 10.06 -40.92
C TYR A 430 -15.46 8.86 -40.26
N LEU A 431 -15.06 8.46 -39.04
CA LEU A 431 -15.73 7.42 -38.26
C LEU A 431 -17.13 7.84 -37.79
N LYS A 432 -17.34 9.13 -37.46
CA LYS A 432 -18.65 9.64 -36.99
C LYS A 432 -19.72 9.76 -38.09
N GLY A 433 -19.32 9.90 -39.35
CA GLY A 433 -20.25 10.21 -40.45
C GLY A 433 -20.08 9.39 -41.74
N GLY A 434 -19.16 8.42 -41.77
CA GLY A 434 -18.89 7.60 -42.94
C GLY A 434 -19.90 6.47 -43.13
N ASN A 435 -20.10 6.03 -44.38
CA ASN A 435 -20.76 4.75 -44.67
C ASN A 435 -19.87 3.56 -44.20
N PRO A 436 -20.37 2.30 -44.18
CA PRO A 436 -19.60 1.17 -43.67
C PRO A 436 -18.22 1.01 -44.35
N THR A 437 -18.13 1.20 -45.66
CA THR A 437 -16.87 1.14 -46.41
C THR A 437 -15.89 2.23 -45.98
N ALA A 438 -16.35 3.49 -45.88
CA ALA A 438 -15.53 4.61 -45.45
C ALA A 438 -15.09 4.46 -43.98
N THR A 439 -15.96 3.92 -43.12
CA THR A 439 -15.66 3.64 -41.71
C THR A 439 -14.58 2.58 -41.59
N VAL A 440 -14.66 1.48 -42.35
CA VAL A 440 -13.63 0.44 -42.36
C VAL A 440 -12.29 0.99 -42.87
N ILE A 441 -12.29 1.82 -43.93
CA ILE A 441 -11.07 2.47 -44.43
C ILE A 441 -10.46 3.37 -43.35
N ALA A 442 -11.28 4.18 -42.68
CA ALA A 442 -10.83 5.05 -41.60
C ALA A 442 -10.27 4.26 -40.40
N LEU A 443 -10.88 3.13 -40.01
CA LEU A 443 -10.36 2.24 -38.97
C LEU A 443 -9.02 1.61 -39.37
N CYS A 444 -8.88 1.19 -40.63
CA CYS A 444 -7.61 0.68 -41.14
C CYS A 444 -6.52 1.76 -41.11
N SER A 445 -6.82 2.97 -41.61
CA SER A 445 -5.88 4.10 -41.58
C SER A 445 -5.54 4.55 -40.17
N MET A 446 -6.46 4.41 -39.21
CA MET A 446 -6.18 4.73 -37.80
C MET A 446 -5.18 3.75 -37.17
N ARG A 447 -5.18 2.49 -37.61
CA ARG A 447 -4.22 1.47 -37.17
C ARG A 447 -2.83 1.63 -37.79
N ASP A 448 -2.69 2.42 -38.86
CA ASP A 448 -1.38 2.74 -39.43
C ASP A 448 -0.58 3.72 -38.54
N PHE A 449 -1.24 4.37 -37.57
CA PHE A 449 -0.59 5.15 -36.52
C PHE A 449 -0.06 4.23 -35.40
N ASN A 450 0.96 4.69 -34.69
CA ASN A 450 1.47 3.99 -33.52
C ASN A 450 0.56 4.21 -32.31
N LEU A 451 -0.46 3.37 -32.16
CA LEU A 451 -1.46 3.47 -31.08
C LEU A 451 -0.90 3.15 -29.69
N ALA A 452 0.32 2.61 -29.59
CA ALA A 452 1.02 2.45 -28.32
C ALA A 452 1.57 3.79 -27.79
N GLN A 453 1.72 4.82 -28.65
CA GLN A 453 2.16 6.14 -28.21
C GLN A 453 1.05 6.88 -27.46
N GLU A 454 1.43 7.49 -26.35
CA GLU A 454 0.51 8.25 -25.50
C GLU A 454 -0.17 9.40 -26.25
N THR A 455 0.53 10.07 -27.16
CA THR A 455 -0.03 11.14 -28.01
C THR A 455 -1.21 10.67 -28.87
N CYS A 456 -1.12 9.47 -29.43
CA CYS A 456 -2.20 8.87 -30.22
C CYS A 456 -3.37 8.42 -29.33
N GLN A 457 -3.08 7.87 -28.15
CA GLN A 457 -4.07 7.47 -27.16
C GLN A 457 -4.86 8.67 -26.62
N LEU A 458 -4.17 9.77 -26.32
CA LEU A 458 -4.76 11.06 -25.95
C LEU A 458 -5.65 11.60 -27.07
N ALA A 459 -5.18 11.59 -28.33
CA ALA A 459 -6.00 12.02 -29.47
C ALA A 459 -7.30 11.22 -29.61
N ILE A 460 -7.26 9.90 -29.43
CA ILE A 460 -8.45 9.05 -29.49
C ILE A 460 -9.43 9.38 -28.35
N ARG A 461 -8.92 9.67 -27.15
CA ARG A 461 -9.73 10.02 -25.99
C ARG A 461 -10.35 11.42 -26.14
N ASP A 462 -9.53 12.44 -26.38
CA ASP A 462 -9.93 13.85 -26.30
C ASP A 462 -10.87 14.25 -27.45
N VAL A 463 -10.76 13.60 -28.62
CA VAL A 463 -11.65 13.83 -29.77
C VAL A 463 -13.02 13.12 -29.59
N GLY A 464 -13.20 12.39 -28.49
CA GLY A 464 -14.36 11.54 -28.25
C GLY A 464 -14.43 10.36 -29.23
N CYS A 465 -13.29 9.93 -29.78
CA CYS A 465 -13.24 8.80 -30.69
C CYS A 465 -13.45 7.47 -29.95
N LEU A 466 -13.10 7.39 -28.67
CA LEU A 466 -13.32 6.21 -27.85
C LEU A 466 -14.80 5.82 -27.76
N GLU A 467 -15.69 6.80 -27.57
CA GLU A 467 -17.15 6.60 -27.59
C GLU A 467 -17.63 6.06 -28.94
N VAL A 468 -17.12 6.62 -30.04
CA VAL A 468 -17.43 6.15 -31.40
C VAL A 468 -16.98 4.70 -31.60
N LEU A 469 -15.77 4.36 -31.16
CA LEU A 469 -15.25 2.99 -31.24
C LEU A 469 -16.14 2.02 -30.45
N VAL A 470 -16.56 2.38 -29.24
CA VAL A 470 -17.48 1.56 -28.43
C VAL A 470 -18.84 1.43 -29.13
N ASN A 471 -19.39 2.51 -29.69
CA ASN A 471 -20.66 2.48 -30.40
C ASN A 471 -20.60 1.62 -31.68
N LEU A 472 -19.47 1.63 -32.40
CA LEU A 472 -19.25 0.77 -33.57
C LEU A 472 -19.34 -0.73 -33.23
N LEU A 473 -19.14 -1.11 -31.97
CA LEU A 473 -19.29 -2.50 -31.52
C LEU A 473 -20.73 -3.00 -31.54
N ASP A 474 -21.73 -2.12 -31.39
CA ASP A 474 -23.15 -2.52 -31.40
C ASP A 474 -23.77 -2.45 -32.81
N THR A 475 -22.96 -2.22 -33.84
CA THR A 475 -23.40 -2.25 -35.25
C THR A 475 -23.56 -3.69 -35.78
N GLU A 476 -24.35 -3.87 -36.85
CA GLU A 476 -24.51 -5.17 -37.51
C GLU A 476 -23.34 -5.53 -38.45
N GLU A 477 -22.48 -4.56 -38.76
CA GLU A 477 -21.38 -4.70 -39.72
C GLU A 477 -20.13 -5.31 -39.06
N ILE A 478 -19.94 -6.63 -39.23
CA ILE A 478 -18.83 -7.40 -38.64
C ILE A 478 -17.46 -6.75 -38.91
N LYS A 479 -17.22 -6.20 -40.11
CA LYS A 479 -15.94 -5.56 -40.45
C LYS A 479 -15.67 -4.30 -39.63
N CYS A 480 -16.71 -3.52 -39.32
CA CYS A 480 -16.61 -2.33 -38.47
C CYS A 480 -16.32 -2.73 -37.03
N GLN A 481 -17.01 -3.75 -36.51
CA GLN A 481 -16.77 -4.29 -35.18
C GLN A 481 -15.32 -4.82 -35.04
N ILE A 482 -14.84 -5.60 -36.00
CA ILE A 482 -13.46 -6.12 -36.03
C ILE A 482 -12.45 -4.97 -36.06
N GLY A 483 -12.67 -3.97 -36.91
CA GLY A 483 -11.79 -2.80 -36.99
C GLY A 483 -11.73 -2.03 -35.68
N SER A 484 -12.88 -1.82 -35.04
CA SER A 484 -12.98 -1.14 -33.74
C SER A 484 -12.29 -1.94 -32.62
N LEU A 485 -12.58 -3.25 -32.50
CA LEU A 485 -11.96 -4.10 -31.48
C LEU A 485 -10.44 -4.18 -31.63
N LYS A 486 -9.90 -4.18 -32.85
CA LYS A 486 -8.44 -4.16 -33.06
C LYS A 486 -7.79 -2.92 -32.47
N ILE A 487 -8.41 -1.75 -32.63
CA ILE A 487 -7.95 -0.48 -32.05
C ILE A 487 -8.12 -0.52 -30.52
N LEU A 488 -9.32 -0.87 -30.04
CA LEU A 488 -9.63 -0.93 -28.60
C LEU A 488 -8.72 -1.90 -27.84
N LYS A 489 -8.39 -3.06 -28.42
CA LYS A 489 -7.43 -4.01 -27.88
C LYS A 489 -6.07 -3.37 -27.63
N GLU A 490 -5.55 -2.59 -28.58
CA GLU A 490 -4.23 -1.99 -28.50
C GLU A 490 -4.16 -0.87 -27.46
N ILE A 491 -5.15 0.03 -27.47
CA ILE A 491 -5.19 1.18 -26.55
C ILE A 491 -5.66 0.82 -25.14
N SER A 492 -6.37 -0.31 -24.97
CA SER A 492 -6.83 -0.78 -23.65
C SER A 492 -5.70 -1.31 -22.75
N GLN A 493 -4.44 -1.26 -23.17
CA GLN A 493 -3.33 -1.44 -22.25
C GLN A 493 -3.14 -0.24 -21.32
N ASN A 494 -3.58 0.96 -21.70
CA ASN A 494 -3.52 2.16 -20.87
C ASN A 494 -4.58 2.14 -19.77
N THR A 495 -4.19 2.43 -18.53
CA THR A 495 -5.07 2.39 -17.34
C THR A 495 -6.28 3.33 -17.48
N LEU A 496 -6.08 4.57 -17.94
CA LEU A 496 -7.16 5.56 -18.10
C LEU A 496 -8.19 5.14 -19.16
N ILE A 497 -7.72 4.57 -20.27
CA ILE A 497 -8.59 4.11 -21.35
C ILE A 497 -9.41 2.89 -20.91
N ARG A 498 -8.84 1.99 -20.09
CA ARG A 498 -9.58 0.85 -19.52
C ARG A 498 -10.78 1.31 -18.69
N HIS A 499 -10.59 2.32 -17.84
CA HIS A 499 -11.70 2.91 -17.09
C HIS A 499 -12.74 3.53 -18.02
N ALA A 500 -12.32 4.35 -18.98
CA ALA A 500 -13.23 4.98 -19.93
C ALA A 500 -14.04 3.97 -20.76
N ILE A 501 -13.43 2.87 -21.23
CA ILE A 501 -14.16 1.80 -21.95
C ILE A 501 -15.23 1.16 -21.06
N ALA A 502 -14.92 0.94 -19.77
CA ALA A 502 -15.88 0.36 -18.83
C ALA A 502 -17.03 1.33 -18.51
N ASP A 503 -16.73 2.62 -18.35
CA ASP A 503 -17.72 3.67 -18.06
C ASP A 503 -18.65 3.93 -19.25
N LEU A 504 -18.14 3.82 -20.48
CA LEU A 504 -18.93 3.87 -21.72
C LEU A 504 -19.77 2.60 -21.97
N GLY A 505 -19.74 1.62 -21.07
CA GLY A 505 -20.51 0.38 -21.22
C GLY A 505 -19.96 -0.58 -22.28
N GLY A 506 -18.70 -0.43 -22.70
CA GLY A 506 -18.10 -1.26 -23.74
C GLY A 506 -17.98 -2.74 -23.37
N LEU A 507 -17.81 -3.06 -22.08
CA LEU A 507 -17.71 -4.45 -21.60
C LEU A 507 -18.99 -5.26 -21.84
N GLN A 508 -20.16 -4.63 -21.69
CA GLN A 508 -21.46 -5.25 -21.89
C GLN A 508 -21.63 -5.66 -23.36
N ILE A 509 -21.24 -4.77 -24.27
CA ILE A 509 -21.30 -5.02 -25.72
C ILE A 509 -20.30 -6.11 -26.10
N MET A 510 -19.07 -6.06 -25.58
CA MET A 510 -18.06 -7.11 -25.83
C MET A 510 -18.52 -8.48 -25.32
N VAL A 511 -19.20 -8.55 -24.17
CA VAL A 511 -19.77 -9.81 -23.65
C VAL A 511 -20.86 -10.37 -24.57
N LYS A 512 -21.71 -9.51 -25.14
CA LYS A 512 -22.73 -9.88 -26.14
C LYS A 512 -22.07 -10.39 -27.43
N ILE A 513 -20.99 -9.75 -27.86
CA ILE A 513 -20.20 -10.14 -29.04
C ILE A 513 -19.64 -11.58 -28.94
N LEU A 514 -19.37 -12.09 -27.74
CA LEU A 514 -18.89 -13.47 -27.56
C LEU A 514 -19.87 -14.55 -28.08
N ASP A 515 -21.16 -14.21 -28.23
CA ASP A 515 -22.19 -15.09 -28.79
C ASP A 515 -22.19 -15.12 -30.34
N SER A 516 -21.43 -14.24 -31.01
CA SER A 516 -21.34 -14.16 -32.49
C SER A 516 -20.85 -15.46 -33.12
N PRO A 517 -21.25 -15.84 -34.34
CA PRO A 517 -20.65 -16.98 -35.05
C PRO A 517 -19.22 -16.68 -35.56
N ASP A 518 -18.82 -15.41 -35.64
CA ASP A 518 -17.52 -15.02 -36.19
C ASP A 518 -16.38 -15.26 -35.20
N LYS A 519 -15.40 -16.07 -35.62
CA LYS A 519 -14.28 -16.50 -34.79
C LYS A 519 -13.32 -15.35 -34.44
N ASP A 520 -13.04 -14.48 -35.40
CA ASP A 520 -12.08 -13.39 -35.22
C ASP A 520 -12.66 -12.32 -34.26
N LEU A 521 -13.96 -12.07 -34.37
CA LEU A 521 -14.72 -11.21 -33.49
C LEU A 521 -14.69 -11.70 -32.02
N LYS A 522 -14.90 -13.01 -31.80
CA LYS A 522 -14.80 -13.61 -30.45
C LYS A 522 -13.41 -13.44 -29.85
N CYS A 523 -12.36 -13.73 -30.61
CA CYS A 523 -10.98 -13.59 -30.15
C CYS A 523 -10.69 -12.15 -29.72
N LEU A 524 -10.98 -11.18 -30.59
CA LEU A 524 -10.71 -9.78 -30.32
C LEU A 524 -11.51 -9.24 -29.13
N ALA A 525 -12.78 -9.65 -29.00
CA ALA A 525 -13.60 -9.27 -27.85
C ALA A 525 -13.06 -9.87 -26.55
N ALA A 526 -12.68 -11.16 -26.54
CA ALA A 526 -12.10 -11.79 -25.36
C ALA A 526 -10.76 -11.17 -24.96
N GLU A 527 -9.87 -10.88 -25.92
CA GLU A 527 -8.60 -10.18 -25.64
C GLU A 527 -8.81 -8.77 -25.09
N THR A 528 -9.75 -8.01 -25.67
CA THR A 528 -10.06 -6.66 -25.18
C THR A 528 -10.67 -6.72 -23.77
N ILE A 529 -11.55 -7.69 -23.50
CA ILE A 529 -12.07 -7.96 -22.15
C ILE A 529 -10.91 -8.28 -21.19
N ALA A 530 -9.92 -9.09 -21.61
CA ALA A 530 -8.77 -9.42 -20.77
C ALA A 530 -7.98 -8.17 -20.35
N ASN A 531 -7.74 -7.25 -21.29
CA ASN A 531 -7.06 -5.99 -20.99
C ASN A 531 -7.90 -5.13 -20.03
N VAL A 532 -9.19 -4.93 -20.32
CA VAL A 532 -10.05 -4.05 -19.52
C VAL A 532 -10.37 -4.64 -18.14
N ALA A 533 -10.48 -5.97 -17.99
CA ALA A 533 -10.84 -6.65 -16.73
C ALA A 533 -9.71 -6.72 -15.68
N ARG A 534 -8.77 -5.75 -15.68
CA ARG A 534 -7.67 -5.66 -14.71
C ARG A 534 -8.03 -4.98 -13.39
N PHE A 535 -9.19 -4.32 -13.30
CA PHE A 535 -9.70 -3.69 -12.08
C PHE A 535 -11.07 -4.22 -11.63
N LYS A 536 -11.45 -3.93 -10.37
CA LYS A 536 -12.59 -4.56 -9.68
C LYS A 536 -13.95 -4.33 -10.35
N GLN A 537 -14.26 -3.10 -10.75
CA GLN A 537 -15.52 -2.76 -11.41
C GLN A 537 -15.67 -3.48 -12.75
N ALA A 538 -14.64 -3.49 -13.60
CA ALA A 538 -14.69 -4.22 -14.87
C ALA A 538 -14.94 -5.73 -14.68
N ARG A 539 -14.23 -6.37 -13.73
CA ARG A 539 -14.45 -7.79 -13.39
C ARG A 539 -15.88 -8.07 -12.93
N ARG A 540 -16.48 -7.16 -12.15
CA ARG A 540 -17.88 -7.24 -11.71
C ARG A 540 -18.84 -7.13 -12.90
N THR A 541 -18.62 -6.16 -13.79
CA THR A 541 -19.44 -5.95 -14.99
C THR A 541 -19.45 -7.18 -15.89
N VAL A 542 -18.28 -7.78 -16.17
CA VAL A 542 -18.18 -9.01 -16.97
C VAL A 542 -18.98 -10.16 -16.32
N ARG A 543 -18.91 -10.33 -15.00
CA ARG A 543 -19.69 -11.35 -14.29
C ARG A 543 -21.20 -11.10 -14.37
N GLN A 544 -21.64 -9.87 -14.08
CA GLN A 544 -23.07 -9.52 -14.03
C GLN A 544 -23.78 -9.72 -15.38
N HIS A 545 -23.07 -9.51 -16.48
CA HIS A 545 -23.62 -9.69 -17.83
C HIS A 545 -23.45 -11.12 -18.36
N GLY A 546 -23.06 -12.07 -17.51
CA GLY A 546 -22.90 -13.48 -17.87
C GLY A 546 -21.67 -13.77 -18.75
N GLY A 547 -20.68 -12.89 -18.74
CA GLY A 547 -19.44 -13.03 -19.52
C GLY A 547 -18.61 -14.24 -19.09
N ILE A 548 -18.56 -14.57 -17.79
CA ILE A 548 -17.78 -15.72 -17.30
C ILE A 548 -18.25 -17.03 -17.93
N LYS A 549 -19.56 -17.27 -18.00
CA LYS A 549 -20.12 -18.49 -18.62
C LYS A 549 -19.77 -18.58 -20.11
N ARG A 550 -19.83 -17.45 -20.82
CA ARG A 550 -19.48 -17.36 -22.26
C ARG A 550 -18.00 -17.59 -22.50
N LEU A 551 -17.14 -16.98 -21.71
CA LEU A 551 -15.69 -17.15 -21.76
C LEU A 551 -15.29 -18.61 -21.47
N VAL A 552 -15.93 -19.27 -20.50
CA VAL A 552 -15.75 -20.71 -20.27
C VAL A 552 -16.21 -21.52 -21.48
N GLY A 553 -17.31 -21.14 -22.13
CA GLY A 553 -17.77 -21.76 -23.38
C GLY A 553 -16.77 -21.66 -24.53
N LEU A 554 -15.92 -20.63 -24.57
CA LEU A 554 -14.83 -20.52 -25.58
C LEU A 554 -13.75 -21.59 -25.40
N LEU A 555 -13.61 -22.16 -24.21
CA LEU A 555 -12.69 -23.27 -23.94
C LEU A 555 -13.23 -24.61 -24.42
N ASP A 556 -14.52 -24.71 -24.74
CA ASP A 556 -15.14 -25.95 -25.20
C ASP A 556 -14.94 -26.17 -26.70
N CYS A 557 -13.68 -26.25 -27.12
CA CYS A 557 -13.28 -26.60 -28.47
C CYS A 557 -12.65 -28.01 -28.50
N ILE A 558 -12.93 -28.78 -29.56
CA ILE A 558 -12.67 -30.24 -29.65
C ILE A 558 -11.18 -30.59 -29.82
N SER A 559 -10.32 -29.63 -30.19
CA SER A 559 -8.94 -29.92 -30.60
C SER A 559 -7.96 -29.93 -29.42
N VAL A 560 -7.86 -31.06 -28.73
CA VAL A 560 -6.87 -31.26 -27.65
C VAL A 560 -6.05 -32.51 -28.00
N GLY A 561 -4.78 -32.33 -28.41
CA GLY A 561 -3.81 -33.43 -28.52
C GLY A 561 -3.17 -33.72 -29.89
N SER A 562 -3.40 -32.93 -30.95
CA SER A 562 -2.70 -33.13 -32.24
C SER A 562 -1.42 -32.29 -32.35
N THR A 563 -0.29 -32.93 -32.65
CA THR A 563 1.03 -32.31 -32.88
C THR A 563 1.11 -31.49 -34.17
N SER A 564 0.18 -31.69 -35.11
CA SER A 564 0.02 -30.88 -36.31
C SER A 564 -1.41 -30.34 -36.34
N LEU A 565 -1.56 -29.03 -36.15
CA LEU A 565 -2.86 -28.35 -36.20
C LEU A 565 -3.21 -28.08 -37.67
N THR A 566 -4.39 -28.54 -38.10
CA THR A 566 -5.00 -28.01 -39.33
C THR A 566 -5.34 -26.52 -39.15
N PRO A 567 -5.44 -25.72 -40.22
CA PRO A 567 -5.75 -24.29 -40.11
C PRO A 567 -7.06 -23.99 -39.36
N SER A 568 -8.04 -24.89 -39.37
CA SER A 568 -9.28 -24.78 -38.61
C SER A 568 -9.05 -25.01 -37.10
N GLN A 569 -8.27 -26.04 -36.75
CA GLN A 569 -7.90 -26.35 -35.36
C GLN A 569 -7.00 -25.28 -34.74
N ALA A 570 -6.14 -24.64 -35.53
CA ALA A 570 -5.32 -23.52 -35.10
C ALA A 570 -6.19 -22.32 -34.67
N LYS A 571 -7.25 -22.01 -35.44
CA LYS A 571 -8.21 -20.96 -35.07
C LYS A 571 -9.01 -21.33 -33.81
N ASP A 572 -9.39 -22.58 -33.64
CA ASP A 572 -10.11 -23.03 -32.43
C ASP A 572 -9.23 -22.97 -31.18
N THR A 573 -7.94 -23.30 -31.34
CA THR A 573 -6.94 -23.13 -30.27
C THR A 573 -6.77 -21.66 -29.90
N GLU A 574 -6.76 -20.77 -30.89
CA GLU A 574 -6.63 -19.34 -30.67
C GLU A 574 -7.84 -18.74 -29.95
N ILE A 575 -9.06 -19.18 -30.26
CA ILE A 575 -10.28 -18.80 -29.52
C ILE A 575 -10.16 -19.23 -28.06
N ALA A 576 -9.76 -20.48 -27.82
CA ALA A 576 -9.59 -20.99 -26.47
C ALA A 576 -8.51 -20.22 -25.70
N ARG A 577 -7.40 -19.85 -26.37
CA ARG A 577 -6.34 -19.01 -25.80
C ARG A 577 -6.88 -17.64 -25.38
N CYS A 578 -7.63 -16.96 -26.26
CA CYS A 578 -8.22 -15.65 -25.96
C CYS A 578 -9.24 -15.73 -24.81
N GLY A 579 -10.06 -16.78 -24.79
CA GLY A 579 -10.99 -17.07 -23.70
C GLY A 579 -10.28 -17.30 -22.38
N ALA A 580 -9.22 -18.11 -22.36
CA ALA A 580 -8.39 -18.35 -21.18
C ALA A 580 -7.72 -17.06 -20.66
N LEU A 581 -7.22 -16.20 -21.56
CA LEU A 581 -6.59 -14.94 -21.19
C LEU A 581 -7.58 -13.98 -20.49
N ALA A 582 -8.81 -13.91 -21.00
CA ALA A 582 -9.88 -13.14 -20.37
C ALA A 582 -10.29 -13.73 -19.01
N LEU A 583 -10.37 -15.06 -18.91
CA LEU A 583 -10.67 -15.75 -17.66
C LEU A 583 -9.59 -15.52 -16.60
N TRP A 584 -8.32 -15.50 -17.00
CA TRP A 584 -7.21 -15.19 -16.09
C TRP A 584 -7.35 -13.80 -15.48
N SER A 585 -7.62 -12.78 -16.30
CA SER A 585 -7.84 -11.42 -15.79
C SER A 585 -9.06 -11.36 -14.87
N CYS A 586 -10.12 -12.11 -15.21
CA CYS A 586 -11.33 -12.20 -14.40
C CYS A 586 -11.16 -12.98 -13.09
N SER A 587 -10.27 -13.98 -13.03
CA SER A 587 -10.12 -14.90 -11.91
C SER A 587 -9.42 -14.28 -10.69
N LYS A 588 -8.85 -13.08 -10.83
CA LYS A 588 -8.37 -12.28 -9.68
C LYS A 588 -9.48 -11.99 -8.64
N SER A 589 -10.77 -11.96 -9.03
CA SER A 589 -11.88 -11.76 -8.08
C SER A 589 -12.43 -13.09 -7.54
N ILE A 590 -12.61 -13.19 -6.22
CA ILE A 590 -13.10 -14.39 -5.52
C ILE A 590 -14.46 -14.85 -6.09
N LYS A 591 -15.38 -13.91 -6.31
CA LYS A 591 -16.72 -14.20 -6.85
C LYS A 591 -16.68 -14.66 -8.31
N ASN A 592 -15.69 -14.20 -9.08
CA ASN A 592 -15.50 -14.64 -10.45
C ASN A 592 -14.91 -16.04 -10.50
N LYS A 593 -13.99 -16.39 -9.58
CA LYS A 593 -13.58 -17.78 -9.37
C LYS A 593 -14.83 -18.64 -9.18
N GLU A 594 -15.66 -18.37 -8.18
CA GLU A 594 -16.88 -19.18 -7.97
C GLU A 594 -17.78 -19.30 -9.23
N ALA A 595 -17.92 -18.23 -10.02
CA ALA A 595 -18.63 -18.27 -11.29
C ALA A 595 -17.95 -19.18 -12.35
N ILE A 596 -16.63 -19.18 -12.45
CA ILE A 596 -15.85 -20.08 -13.33
C ILE A 596 -16.09 -21.53 -12.92
N ARG A 597 -16.09 -21.83 -11.61
CA ARG A 597 -16.35 -23.18 -11.09
C ARG A 597 -17.76 -23.65 -11.48
N LYS A 598 -18.77 -22.82 -11.21
CA LYS A 598 -20.18 -23.13 -11.54
C LYS A 598 -20.42 -23.28 -13.05
N ALA A 599 -19.65 -22.59 -13.87
CA ALA A 599 -19.71 -22.72 -15.34
C ALA A 599 -19.00 -23.98 -15.88
N GLY A 600 -18.37 -24.81 -15.04
CA GLY A 600 -17.65 -25.99 -15.48
C GLY A 600 -16.27 -25.69 -16.08
N GLY A 601 -15.65 -24.57 -15.69
CA GLY A 601 -14.35 -24.17 -16.25
C GLY A 601 -13.18 -25.09 -15.86
N ILE A 602 -13.23 -25.72 -14.69
CA ILE A 602 -12.10 -26.52 -14.16
C ILE A 602 -11.80 -27.73 -15.06
N PRO A 603 -12.75 -28.62 -15.40
CA PRO A 603 -12.48 -29.76 -16.30
C PRO A 603 -11.98 -29.32 -17.68
N LEU A 604 -12.46 -28.18 -18.19
CA LEU A 604 -12.02 -27.64 -19.48
C LEU A 604 -10.57 -27.14 -19.42
N LEU A 605 -10.21 -26.42 -18.36
CA LEU A 605 -8.82 -26.03 -18.10
C LEU A 605 -7.93 -27.28 -17.99
N ALA A 606 -8.34 -28.29 -17.22
CA ALA A 606 -7.67 -29.58 -17.05
C ALA A 606 -7.34 -30.24 -18.41
N ARG A 607 -8.33 -30.22 -19.31
CA ARG A 607 -8.21 -30.77 -20.66
C ARG A 607 -7.13 -30.03 -21.46
N TRP A 608 -7.11 -28.70 -21.40
CA TRP A 608 -6.12 -27.87 -22.11
C TRP A 608 -4.70 -27.97 -21.54
N LEU A 609 -4.49 -28.31 -20.25
CA LEU A 609 -3.13 -28.56 -19.72
C LEU A 609 -2.41 -29.73 -20.38
N LYS A 610 -3.13 -30.64 -21.04
CA LYS A 610 -2.56 -31.80 -21.74
C LYS A 610 -1.95 -31.43 -23.11
N CYS A 611 -2.19 -30.21 -23.59
CA CYS A 611 -1.63 -29.73 -24.85
C CYS A 611 -0.13 -29.43 -24.71
N SER A 612 0.60 -29.47 -25.83
CA SER A 612 2.05 -29.17 -25.88
C SER A 612 2.38 -27.70 -26.19
N HIS A 613 1.40 -26.89 -26.57
CA HIS A 613 1.63 -25.52 -27.04
C HIS A 613 1.67 -24.51 -25.88
N ALA A 614 2.82 -23.89 -25.63
CA ALA A 614 3.00 -22.94 -24.54
C ALA A 614 2.04 -21.73 -24.60
N ASN A 615 1.73 -21.23 -25.81
CA ASN A 615 0.87 -20.05 -26.00
C ASN A 615 -0.52 -20.17 -25.35
N ILE A 616 -1.12 -21.37 -25.32
CA ILE A 616 -2.40 -21.62 -24.64
C ILE A 616 -2.20 -22.04 -23.18
N LEU A 617 -1.11 -22.74 -22.89
CA LEU A 617 -0.82 -23.18 -21.52
C LEU A 617 -0.59 -22.00 -20.58
N THR A 618 0.10 -20.94 -21.01
CA THR A 618 0.36 -19.76 -20.18
C THR A 618 -0.92 -19.16 -19.57
N PRO A 619 -1.94 -18.75 -20.36
CA PRO A 619 -3.17 -18.21 -19.78
C PRO A 619 -4.04 -19.26 -19.04
N VAL A 620 -3.97 -20.53 -19.43
CA VAL A 620 -4.65 -21.63 -18.73
C VAL A 620 -4.08 -21.81 -17.33
N VAL A 621 -2.75 -21.92 -17.21
CA VAL A 621 -2.05 -22.05 -15.93
C VAL A 621 -2.17 -20.77 -15.12
N GLY A 622 -2.09 -19.59 -15.74
CA GLY A 622 -2.35 -18.31 -15.08
C GLY A 622 -3.75 -18.25 -14.44
N THR A 623 -4.78 -18.74 -15.15
CA THR A 623 -6.13 -18.85 -14.58
C THR A 623 -6.16 -19.79 -13.38
N LEU A 624 -5.49 -20.94 -13.47
CA LEU A 624 -5.42 -21.94 -12.39
C LEU A 624 -4.65 -21.43 -11.17
N GLN A 625 -3.54 -20.72 -11.39
CA GLN A 625 -2.76 -20.07 -10.34
C GLN A 625 -3.65 -19.13 -9.53
N GLU A 626 -4.41 -18.26 -10.18
CA GLU A 626 -5.29 -17.33 -9.46
C GLU A 626 -6.43 -18.04 -8.73
N CYS A 627 -6.96 -19.11 -9.32
CA CYS A 627 -7.99 -19.92 -8.68
C CYS A 627 -7.46 -20.74 -7.48
N ALA A 628 -6.20 -21.17 -7.50
CA ALA A 628 -5.56 -21.99 -6.45
C ALA A 628 -5.45 -21.29 -5.08
N SER A 629 -5.66 -19.97 -5.03
CA SER A 629 -5.78 -19.23 -3.77
C SER A 629 -6.98 -19.68 -2.93
N GLU A 630 -7.99 -20.31 -3.52
CA GLU A 630 -9.16 -20.82 -2.79
C GLU A 630 -9.04 -22.32 -2.47
N PRO A 631 -9.32 -22.76 -1.22
CA PRO A 631 -9.20 -24.17 -0.84
C PRO A 631 -10.05 -25.12 -1.69
N SER A 632 -11.26 -24.70 -2.07
CA SER A 632 -12.15 -25.53 -2.89
C SER A 632 -11.62 -25.77 -4.31
N TYR A 633 -10.81 -24.83 -4.82
CA TYR A 633 -10.15 -24.95 -6.11
C TYR A 633 -8.92 -25.82 -6.06
N ARG A 634 -8.13 -25.73 -4.99
CA ARG A 634 -6.99 -26.65 -4.78
C ARG A 634 -7.44 -28.10 -4.78
N LEU A 635 -8.56 -28.39 -4.11
CA LEU A 635 -9.18 -29.70 -4.14
C LEU A 635 -9.53 -30.14 -5.56
N ALA A 636 -10.15 -29.27 -6.35
CA ALA A 636 -10.56 -29.59 -7.73
C ALA A 636 -9.37 -29.78 -8.68
N ILE A 637 -8.33 -28.93 -8.59
CA ILE A 637 -7.07 -29.06 -9.34
C ILE A 637 -6.41 -30.41 -9.05
N ARG A 638 -6.46 -30.84 -7.78
CA ARG A 638 -5.93 -32.13 -7.33
C ARG A 638 -6.76 -33.30 -7.87
N THR A 639 -8.08 -33.28 -7.74
CA THR A 639 -8.95 -34.40 -8.17
C THR A 639 -8.95 -34.61 -9.67
N GLU A 640 -8.73 -33.56 -10.45
CA GLU A 640 -8.64 -33.61 -11.92
C GLU A 640 -7.23 -34.02 -12.42
N GLY A 641 -6.29 -34.34 -11.52
CA GLY A 641 -4.93 -34.78 -11.88
C GLY A 641 -4.08 -33.69 -12.55
N MET A 642 -4.38 -32.41 -12.31
CA MET A 642 -3.66 -31.31 -12.97
C MET A 642 -2.23 -31.12 -12.45
N ILE A 643 -1.95 -31.55 -11.22
CA ILE A 643 -0.62 -31.40 -10.58
C ILE A 643 0.47 -32.09 -11.41
N GLU A 644 0.19 -33.26 -11.98
CA GLU A 644 1.13 -33.96 -12.88
C GLU A 644 1.49 -33.10 -14.11
N ASN A 645 0.50 -32.45 -14.72
CA ASN A 645 0.73 -31.61 -15.90
C ASN A 645 1.45 -30.31 -15.56
N LEU A 646 1.16 -29.71 -14.39
CA LEU A 646 1.91 -28.56 -13.90
C LEU A 646 3.39 -28.90 -13.68
N VAL A 647 3.66 -30.06 -13.08
CA VAL A 647 5.02 -30.56 -12.86
C VAL A 647 5.76 -30.81 -14.17
N LYS A 648 5.12 -31.45 -15.16
CA LYS A 648 5.74 -31.68 -16.48
C LYS A 648 6.14 -30.38 -17.18
N ASN A 649 5.30 -29.34 -17.07
CA ASN A 649 5.54 -28.05 -17.71
C ASN A 649 6.62 -27.18 -17.02
N LEU A 650 7.09 -27.55 -15.82
CA LEU A 650 8.27 -26.92 -15.21
C LEU A 650 9.56 -27.11 -16.03
N SER A 651 9.61 -28.18 -16.85
CA SER A 651 10.74 -28.45 -17.74
C SER A 651 10.53 -27.89 -19.16
N SER A 652 9.58 -26.98 -19.35
CA SER A 652 9.35 -26.31 -20.64
C SER A 652 10.52 -25.41 -21.02
N GLU A 653 10.67 -25.06 -22.30
CA GLU A 653 11.65 -24.07 -22.77
C GLU A 653 11.20 -22.62 -22.50
N HIS A 654 9.92 -22.40 -22.14
CA HIS A 654 9.34 -21.08 -21.97
C HIS A 654 9.31 -20.64 -20.49
N GLU A 655 10.11 -19.63 -20.14
CA GLU A 655 10.23 -19.13 -18.77
C GLU A 655 8.91 -18.62 -18.16
N GLU A 656 8.07 -17.94 -18.95
CA GLU A 656 6.75 -17.47 -18.48
C GLU A 656 5.86 -18.64 -18.03
N LEU A 657 5.85 -19.74 -18.81
CA LEU A 657 5.08 -20.92 -18.46
C LEU A 657 5.64 -21.60 -17.21
N GLN A 658 6.97 -21.71 -17.11
CA GLN A 658 7.63 -22.24 -15.91
C GLN A 658 7.25 -21.43 -14.67
N MET A 659 7.26 -20.11 -14.76
CA MET A 659 6.90 -19.19 -13.68
C MET A 659 5.45 -19.42 -13.21
N HIS A 660 4.49 -19.47 -14.14
CA HIS A 660 3.10 -19.71 -13.78
C HIS A 660 2.87 -21.12 -13.21
N CYS A 661 3.56 -22.14 -13.73
CA CYS A 661 3.50 -23.49 -13.18
C CYS A 661 4.05 -23.53 -11.75
N ALA A 662 5.21 -22.89 -11.50
CA ALA A 662 5.79 -22.79 -10.16
C ALA A 662 4.87 -22.03 -9.20
N SER A 663 4.29 -20.91 -9.62
CA SER A 663 3.36 -20.11 -8.80
C SER A 663 2.04 -20.86 -8.52
N ALA A 664 1.52 -21.62 -9.48
CA ALA A 664 0.37 -22.50 -9.26
C ALA A 664 0.69 -23.60 -8.22
N ILE A 665 1.89 -24.21 -8.30
CA ILE A 665 2.36 -25.19 -7.30
C ILE A 665 2.53 -24.53 -5.94
N PHE A 666 3.13 -23.34 -5.86
CA PHE A 666 3.27 -22.56 -4.63
C PHE A 666 1.93 -22.37 -3.92
N LYS A 667 0.89 -21.94 -4.65
CA LYS A 667 -0.46 -21.74 -4.10
C LYS A 667 -1.13 -23.07 -3.73
N CYS A 668 -0.95 -24.15 -4.51
CA CYS A 668 -1.56 -25.45 -4.24
C CYS A 668 -0.88 -26.26 -3.12
N ALA A 669 0.42 -26.05 -2.90
CA ALA A 669 1.26 -26.79 -1.95
C ALA A 669 0.99 -26.44 -0.48
N GLU A 670 0.02 -25.55 -0.20
CA GLU A 670 -0.52 -25.36 1.16
C GLU A 670 -1.12 -26.68 1.71
N ASP A 671 -1.71 -27.49 0.83
CA ASP A 671 -2.30 -28.79 1.19
C ASP A 671 -1.25 -29.90 1.21
N LYS A 672 -1.26 -30.75 2.25
CA LYS A 672 -0.29 -31.85 2.42
C LYS A 672 -0.25 -32.79 1.21
N GLU A 673 -1.42 -33.23 0.74
CA GLU A 673 -1.53 -34.16 -0.38
C GLU A 673 -0.92 -33.60 -1.68
N THR A 674 -1.03 -32.29 -1.92
CA THR A 674 -0.40 -31.66 -3.09
C THR A 674 1.13 -31.76 -3.02
N ARG A 675 1.72 -31.54 -1.83
CA ARG A 675 3.17 -31.67 -1.64
C ARG A 675 3.65 -33.08 -1.94
N ASP A 676 2.86 -34.08 -1.56
CA ASP A 676 3.16 -35.49 -1.81
C ASP A 676 3.04 -35.81 -3.32
N LEU A 677 2.01 -35.30 -4.00
CA LEU A 677 1.84 -35.46 -5.45
C LEU A 677 2.96 -34.79 -6.26
N VAL A 678 3.38 -33.57 -5.89
CA VAL A 678 4.52 -32.89 -6.56
C VAL A 678 5.79 -33.75 -6.45
N ARG A 679 6.03 -34.38 -5.30
CA ARG A 679 7.14 -35.32 -5.11
C ARG A 679 6.96 -36.59 -5.95
N GLN A 680 5.78 -37.21 -5.93
CA GLN A 680 5.48 -38.46 -6.65
C GLN A 680 5.62 -38.30 -8.17
N HIS A 681 5.26 -37.14 -8.71
CA HIS A 681 5.41 -36.82 -10.13
C HIS A 681 6.81 -36.28 -10.50
N GLY A 682 7.76 -36.25 -9.56
CA GLY A 682 9.14 -35.86 -9.82
C GLY A 682 9.38 -34.35 -9.95
N GLY A 683 8.46 -33.49 -9.48
CA GLY A 683 8.53 -32.04 -9.66
C GLY A 683 9.58 -31.31 -8.82
N LEU A 684 10.13 -31.95 -7.78
CA LEU A 684 11.15 -31.35 -6.92
C LEU A 684 12.48 -31.12 -7.66
N GLN A 685 12.83 -31.99 -8.60
CA GLN A 685 14.08 -31.87 -9.37
C GLN A 685 14.03 -30.73 -10.41
N PRO A 686 12.96 -30.56 -11.23
CA PRO A 686 12.80 -29.37 -12.06
C PRO A 686 12.88 -28.06 -11.27
N LEU A 687 12.21 -27.98 -10.11
CA LEU A 687 12.31 -26.79 -9.24
C LEU A 687 13.75 -26.51 -8.80
N SER A 688 14.53 -27.55 -8.50
CA SER A 688 15.95 -27.41 -8.17
C SER A 688 16.77 -26.88 -9.34
N VAL A 689 16.49 -27.30 -10.57
CA VAL A 689 17.22 -26.84 -11.77
C VAL A 689 16.92 -25.37 -12.05
N LEU A 690 15.66 -24.96 -11.90
CA LEU A 690 15.21 -23.58 -12.15
C LEU A 690 15.82 -22.55 -11.19
N LEU A 691 16.29 -22.97 -10.00
CA LEU A 691 17.06 -22.09 -9.10
C LEU A 691 18.35 -21.54 -9.74
N GLY A 692 18.89 -22.23 -10.76
CA GLY A 692 20.07 -21.76 -11.49
C GLY A 692 19.83 -20.52 -12.36
N ASN A 693 18.57 -20.18 -12.66
CA ASN A 693 18.21 -19.02 -13.48
C ASN A 693 18.05 -17.76 -12.63
N SER A 694 19.18 -17.16 -12.23
CA SER A 694 19.21 -16.02 -11.31
C SER A 694 18.93 -14.65 -11.95
N GLU A 695 18.84 -14.59 -13.28
CA GLU A 695 18.55 -13.36 -14.04
C GLU A 695 17.06 -13.00 -13.96
N ASN A 696 16.16 -13.99 -14.09
CA ASN A 696 14.72 -13.78 -14.05
C ASN A 696 14.19 -13.79 -12.60
N LYS A 697 14.05 -12.59 -12.01
CA LYS A 697 13.63 -12.41 -10.61
C LYS A 697 12.19 -12.89 -10.34
N GLN A 698 11.28 -12.75 -11.30
CA GLN A 698 9.88 -13.18 -11.14
C GLN A 698 9.75 -14.71 -11.15
N LEU A 699 10.45 -15.37 -12.07
CA LEU A 699 10.57 -16.84 -12.07
C LEU A 699 11.20 -17.32 -10.76
N LEU A 700 12.26 -16.68 -10.31
CA LEU A 700 12.93 -17.05 -9.07
C LEU A 700 12.01 -16.91 -7.85
N ALA A 701 11.19 -15.86 -7.77
CA ALA A 701 10.19 -15.69 -6.71
C ALA A 701 9.17 -16.84 -6.70
N ALA A 702 8.64 -17.20 -7.88
CA ALA A 702 7.68 -18.30 -8.02
C ALA A 702 8.29 -19.67 -7.65
N VAL A 703 9.50 -19.96 -8.12
CA VAL A 703 10.21 -21.22 -7.86
C VAL A 703 10.58 -21.35 -6.38
N THR A 704 11.16 -20.31 -5.79
CA THR A 704 11.53 -20.32 -4.36
C THR A 704 10.30 -20.44 -3.46
N GLY A 705 9.18 -19.80 -3.83
CA GLY A 705 7.89 -19.97 -3.14
C GLY A 705 7.39 -21.42 -3.20
N ALA A 706 7.42 -22.03 -4.39
CA ALA A 706 7.03 -23.43 -4.57
C ALA A 706 7.90 -24.37 -3.73
N ILE A 707 9.21 -24.15 -3.71
CA ILE A 707 10.16 -24.91 -2.88
C ILE A 707 9.85 -24.73 -1.40
N TRP A 708 9.62 -23.50 -0.94
CA TRP A 708 9.26 -23.23 0.45
C TRP A 708 8.03 -24.01 0.88
N LYS A 709 6.92 -23.92 0.14
CA LYS A 709 5.71 -24.66 0.50
C LYS A 709 5.91 -26.16 0.43
N CYS A 710 6.67 -26.66 -0.55
CA CYS A 710 7.01 -28.08 -0.62
C CYS A 710 7.88 -28.55 0.57
N ALA A 711 8.76 -27.69 1.10
CA ALA A 711 9.68 -28.00 2.21
C ALA A 711 8.96 -28.16 3.57
N ILE A 712 7.69 -27.80 3.68
CA ILE A 712 6.88 -28.10 4.88
C ILE A 712 6.78 -29.63 5.11
N SER A 713 6.93 -30.45 4.07
CA SER A 713 6.98 -31.91 4.20
C SER A 713 8.41 -32.40 4.41
N GLY A 714 8.68 -33.12 5.51
CA GLY A 714 9.99 -33.69 5.80
C GLY A 714 10.51 -34.65 4.72
N GLU A 715 9.63 -35.43 4.08
CA GLU A 715 10.04 -36.30 2.96
C GLU A 715 10.55 -35.49 1.76
N ASN A 716 9.94 -34.33 1.49
CA ASN A 716 10.38 -33.45 0.43
C ASN A 716 11.69 -32.76 0.77
N VAL A 717 11.89 -32.37 2.03
CA VAL A 717 13.16 -31.81 2.54
C VAL A 717 14.31 -32.80 2.34
N SER A 718 14.09 -34.08 2.64
CA SER A 718 15.08 -35.13 2.39
C SER A 718 15.42 -35.27 0.90
N LYS A 719 14.45 -35.12 -0.02
CA LYS A 719 14.72 -35.07 -1.47
C LYS A 719 15.40 -33.80 -1.93
N PHE A 720 15.03 -32.65 -1.39
CA PHE A 720 15.70 -31.38 -1.67
C PHE A 720 17.17 -31.41 -1.24
N ARG A 721 17.51 -32.11 -0.15
CA ARG A 721 18.90 -32.39 0.23
C ARG A 721 19.63 -33.22 -0.83
N GLU A 722 19.02 -34.30 -1.35
CA GLU A 722 19.63 -35.10 -2.42
C GLU A 722 19.92 -34.26 -3.68
N TYR A 723 19.05 -33.29 -3.98
CA TYR A 723 19.20 -32.37 -5.12
C TYR A 723 20.05 -31.12 -4.84
N LYS A 724 20.66 -31.02 -3.65
CA LYS A 724 21.48 -29.87 -3.21
C LYS A 724 20.76 -28.52 -3.24
N VAL A 725 19.44 -28.53 -3.02
CA VAL A 725 18.61 -27.31 -3.00
C VAL A 725 18.98 -26.41 -1.84
N VAL A 726 19.37 -26.98 -0.68
CA VAL A 726 19.76 -26.20 0.50
C VAL A 726 21.00 -25.34 0.19
N GLU A 727 22.00 -25.92 -0.47
CA GLU A 727 23.21 -25.22 -0.91
C GLU A 727 22.90 -24.13 -1.95
N ALA A 728 22.02 -24.43 -2.91
CA ALA A 728 21.58 -23.46 -3.91
C ALA A 728 20.84 -22.27 -3.27
N LEU A 729 19.94 -22.52 -2.31
CA LEU A 729 19.23 -21.48 -1.57
C LEU A 729 20.18 -20.61 -0.74
N VAL A 730 21.19 -21.20 -0.10
CA VAL A 730 22.21 -20.44 0.64
C VAL A 730 23.00 -19.52 -0.30
N GLY A 731 23.32 -19.99 -1.52
CA GLY A 731 23.99 -19.17 -2.54
C GLY A 731 23.17 -17.97 -3.04
N LEU A 732 21.85 -17.96 -2.81
CA LEU A 732 20.92 -16.91 -3.22
C LEU A 732 20.50 -15.98 -2.06
N LEU A 733 21.11 -16.10 -0.88
CA LEU A 733 20.79 -15.25 0.29
C LEU A 733 21.26 -13.79 0.16
N THR A 734 22.09 -13.48 -0.83
CA THR A 734 22.63 -12.13 -1.07
C THR A 734 22.18 -11.58 -2.42
N ASP A 735 22.08 -10.26 -2.51
CA ASP A 735 21.79 -9.51 -3.75
C ASP A 735 20.48 -9.92 -4.46
N GLN A 736 19.45 -10.25 -3.67
CA GLN A 736 18.09 -10.56 -4.16
C GLN A 736 17.05 -9.57 -3.65
N PRO A 737 15.94 -9.35 -4.40
CA PRO A 737 14.82 -8.57 -3.92
C PRO A 737 14.15 -9.22 -2.70
N GLU A 738 13.51 -8.41 -1.85
CA GLU A 738 12.92 -8.86 -0.58
C GLU A 738 11.89 -9.98 -0.79
N GLU A 739 11.04 -9.91 -1.81
CA GLU A 739 10.05 -10.96 -2.14
C GLU A 739 10.72 -12.35 -2.33
N VAL A 740 11.85 -12.39 -3.03
CA VAL A 740 12.61 -13.63 -3.25
C VAL A 740 13.26 -14.07 -1.94
N LEU A 741 13.83 -13.14 -1.17
CA LEU A 741 14.45 -13.45 0.13
C LEU A 741 13.45 -14.02 1.13
N VAL A 742 12.22 -13.51 1.17
CA VAL A 742 11.13 -14.03 2.03
C VAL A 742 10.94 -15.51 1.76
N ASN A 743 10.85 -15.89 0.48
CA ASN A 743 10.64 -17.28 0.08
C ASN A 743 11.87 -18.16 0.33
N ILE A 744 13.07 -17.69 0.01
CA ILE A 744 14.33 -18.42 0.25
C ILE A 744 14.51 -18.72 1.73
N VAL A 745 14.39 -17.70 2.58
CA VAL A 745 14.57 -17.85 4.03
C VAL A 745 13.45 -18.70 4.63
N GLY A 746 12.22 -18.55 4.14
CA GLY A 746 11.11 -19.43 4.50
C GLY A 746 11.44 -20.89 4.20
N ALA A 747 11.91 -21.21 2.99
CA ALA A 747 12.32 -22.56 2.60
C ALA A 747 13.46 -23.09 3.48
N LEU A 748 14.48 -22.27 3.74
CA LEU A 748 15.59 -22.65 4.62
C LEU A 748 15.10 -22.92 6.05
N GLY A 749 14.16 -22.12 6.57
CA GLY A 749 13.57 -22.32 7.89
C GLY A 749 12.86 -23.66 8.06
N GLU A 750 12.14 -24.12 7.03
CA GLU A 750 11.53 -25.45 7.00
C GLU A 750 12.61 -26.55 6.86
N CYS A 751 13.59 -26.35 5.98
CA CYS A 751 14.71 -27.29 5.82
C CYS A 751 15.53 -27.46 7.11
N CYS A 752 15.67 -26.40 7.92
CA CYS A 752 16.35 -26.41 9.22
C CYS A 752 15.65 -27.26 10.28
N GLN A 753 14.41 -27.73 10.06
CA GLN A 753 13.79 -28.66 11.02
C GLN A 753 14.53 -30.00 11.05
N GLU A 754 15.19 -30.39 9.95
CA GLU A 754 16.11 -31.54 9.91
C GLU A 754 17.53 -31.16 10.40
N PRO A 755 18.10 -31.86 11.39
CA PRO A 755 19.43 -31.54 11.94
C PRO A 755 20.56 -31.56 10.91
N ILE A 756 20.50 -32.46 9.93
CA ILE A 756 21.53 -32.60 8.87
C ILE A 756 21.64 -31.31 8.07
N ASN A 757 20.51 -30.68 7.74
CA ASN A 757 20.49 -29.47 6.92
C ASN A 757 21.05 -28.25 7.67
N ARG A 758 20.89 -28.20 9.00
CA ARG A 758 21.53 -27.17 9.83
C ARG A 758 23.06 -27.21 9.69
N THR A 759 23.63 -28.41 9.59
CA THR A 759 25.06 -28.59 9.36
C THR A 759 25.46 -28.19 7.94
N ILE A 760 24.65 -28.50 6.92
CA ILE A 760 24.90 -28.10 5.53
C ILE A 760 24.91 -26.57 5.42
N ILE A 761 23.89 -25.89 5.96
CA ILE A 761 23.79 -24.41 5.95
C ILE A 761 25.01 -23.77 6.60
N ARG A 762 25.48 -24.31 7.74
CA ARG A 762 26.73 -23.86 8.37
C ARG A 762 27.93 -24.05 7.45
N LYS A 763 28.12 -25.24 6.88
CA LYS A 763 29.27 -25.56 6.01
C LYS A 763 29.29 -24.72 4.74
N CYS A 764 28.14 -24.33 4.23
CA CYS A 764 27.99 -23.43 3.08
C CYS A 764 28.10 -21.94 3.43
N GLY A 765 28.34 -21.59 4.70
CA GLY A 765 28.46 -20.19 5.11
C GLY A 765 27.14 -19.42 5.11
N GLY A 766 25.99 -20.09 5.29
CA GLY A 766 24.67 -19.46 5.27
C GLY A 766 24.26 -18.75 6.57
N ILE A 767 24.92 -19.02 7.70
CA ILE A 767 24.61 -18.37 8.99
C ILE A 767 24.88 -16.86 8.97
N PRO A 768 26.05 -16.36 8.51
CA PRO A 768 26.30 -14.93 8.48
C PRO A 768 25.31 -14.11 7.64
N PRO A 769 24.92 -14.52 6.41
CA PRO A 769 23.86 -13.85 5.67
C PRO A 769 22.51 -13.85 6.42
N LEU A 770 22.12 -14.97 7.04
CA LEU A 770 20.87 -15.04 7.82
C LEU A 770 20.88 -14.07 9.01
N VAL A 771 21.99 -13.98 9.75
CA VAL A 771 22.11 -13.04 10.87
C VAL A 771 22.09 -11.59 10.36
N LYS A 772 22.74 -11.30 9.22
CA LYS A 772 22.70 -9.97 8.59
C LYS A 772 21.27 -9.54 8.23
N LEU A 773 20.41 -10.46 7.79
CA LEU A 773 19.02 -10.15 7.44
C LEU A 773 18.14 -9.77 8.66
N LEU A 774 18.59 -10.03 9.90
CA LEU A 774 17.87 -9.58 11.12
C LEU A 774 17.85 -8.05 11.28
N THR A 775 18.69 -7.31 10.56
CA THR A 775 18.70 -5.83 10.57
C THR A 775 17.78 -5.22 9.52
N GLY A 776 17.09 -6.05 8.73
CA GLY A 776 16.14 -5.61 7.70
C GLY A 776 14.90 -4.91 8.27
N THR A 777 14.10 -4.32 7.39
CA THR A 777 12.86 -3.62 7.76
C THR A 777 11.59 -4.34 7.29
N ASP A 778 11.70 -5.25 6.32
CA ASP A 778 10.58 -6.04 5.84
C ASP A 778 10.09 -7.04 6.90
N GLN A 779 8.81 -6.96 7.24
CA GLN A 779 8.23 -7.70 8.35
C GLN A 779 8.08 -9.18 8.04
N ALA A 780 7.70 -9.52 6.80
CA ALA A 780 7.53 -10.91 6.38
C ALA A 780 8.87 -11.66 6.37
N LEU A 781 9.91 -10.99 5.88
CA LEU A 781 11.28 -11.49 5.88
C LEU A 781 11.78 -11.67 7.30
N LEU A 782 11.61 -10.68 8.19
CA LEU A 782 12.03 -10.79 9.59
C LEU A 782 11.38 -11.97 10.32
N VAL A 783 10.09 -12.24 10.08
CA VAL A 783 9.41 -13.43 10.63
C VAL A 783 10.09 -14.72 10.17
N ASN A 784 10.43 -14.83 8.88
CA ASN A 784 11.09 -16.01 8.35
C ASN A 784 12.55 -16.13 8.82
N VAL A 785 13.30 -15.03 8.84
CA VAL A 785 14.70 -14.99 9.28
C VAL A 785 14.81 -15.38 10.75
N THR A 786 13.99 -14.81 11.63
CA THR A 786 13.98 -15.17 13.06
C THR A 786 13.70 -16.66 13.27
N LYS A 787 12.72 -17.24 12.54
CA LYS A 787 12.44 -18.68 12.58
C LYS A 787 13.63 -19.52 12.09
N ALA A 788 14.26 -19.15 10.98
CA ALA A 788 15.41 -19.86 10.41
C ALA A 788 16.63 -19.79 11.34
N VAL A 789 16.95 -18.61 11.88
CA VAL A 789 18.04 -18.40 12.85
C VAL A 789 17.78 -19.20 14.13
N GLY A 790 16.56 -19.15 14.67
CA GLY A 790 16.17 -19.94 15.84
C GLY A 790 16.28 -21.45 15.61
N ALA A 791 15.87 -21.94 14.43
CA ALA A 791 16.04 -23.35 14.08
C ALA A 791 17.52 -23.73 13.97
N CYS A 792 18.36 -22.87 13.38
CA CYS A 792 19.81 -23.06 13.34
C CYS A 792 20.44 -23.09 14.74
N ALA A 793 19.99 -22.24 15.66
CA ALA A 793 20.46 -22.15 17.05
C ALA A 793 20.19 -23.41 17.89
N THR A 794 19.42 -24.37 17.37
CA THR A 794 19.22 -25.66 18.03
C THR A 794 20.51 -26.50 18.05
N GLU A 795 21.42 -26.31 17.08
CA GLU A 795 22.74 -26.94 17.08
C GLU A 795 23.77 -26.07 17.83
N PRO A 796 24.51 -26.62 18.80
CA PRO A 796 25.48 -25.84 19.57
C PRO A 796 26.57 -25.14 18.74
N GLU A 797 27.09 -25.77 17.68
CA GLU A 797 28.11 -25.16 16.83
C GLU A 797 27.57 -23.99 16.01
N ASN A 798 26.32 -24.08 15.56
CA ASN A 798 25.66 -22.97 14.88
C ASN A 798 25.38 -21.84 15.87
N MET A 799 24.99 -22.17 17.09
CA MET A 799 24.72 -21.19 18.14
C MET A 799 25.98 -20.38 18.48
N MET A 800 27.16 -21.01 18.58
CA MET A 800 28.42 -20.28 18.79
C MET A 800 28.69 -19.25 17.67
N ILE A 801 28.37 -19.56 16.42
CA ILE A 801 28.53 -18.63 15.29
C ILE A 801 27.49 -17.51 15.38
N ILE A 802 26.24 -17.83 15.71
CA ILE A 802 25.17 -16.84 15.86
C ILE A 802 25.53 -15.85 16.98
N ASP A 803 26.05 -16.34 18.11
CA ASP A 803 26.49 -15.51 19.23
C ASP A 803 27.64 -14.58 18.84
N HIS A 804 28.68 -15.12 18.19
CA HIS A 804 29.81 -14.33 17.70
C HIS A 804 29.43 -13.22 16.71
N LEU A 805 28.30 -13.38 16.01
CA LEU A 805 27.77 -12.41 15.06
C LEU A 805 26.73 -11.46 15.68
N ASP A 806 26.64 -11.38 17.01
CA ASP A 806 25.63 -10.60 17.76
C ASP A 806 24.18 -11.01 17.44
N GLY A 807 23.94 -12.20 16.91
CA GLY A 807 22.62 -12.64 16.46
C GLY A 807 21.60 -12.67 17.60
N VAL A 808 22.00 -13.07 18.80
CA VAL A 808 21.11 -13.07 19.99
C VAL A 808 20.69 -11.64 20.36
N ARG A 809 21.63 -10.69 20.32
CA ARG A 809 21.38 -9.27 20.58
C ARG A 809 20.40 -8.69 19.56
N LEU A 810 20.54 -9.06 18.28
CA LEU A 810 19.62 -8.66 17.21
C LEU A 810 18.22 -9.28 17.40
N LEU A 811 18.13 -10.55 17.78
CA LEU A 811 16.84 -11.16 18.13
C LEU A 811 16.17 -10.42 19.30
N TRP A 812 16.94 -9.99 20.30
CA TRP A 812 16.42 -9.21 21.42
C TRP A 812 15.94 -7.81 21.01
N SER A 813 16.60 -7.17 20.04
CA SER A 813 16.16 -5.87 19.54
C SER A 813 14.84 -5.97 18.78
N LEU A 814 14.60 -7.08 18.06
CA LEU A 814 13.35 -7.35 17.35
C LEU A 814 12.14 -7.54 18.26
N LEU A 815 12.33 -7.83 19.56
CA LEU A 815 11.24 -7.81 20.55
C LEU A 815 10.58 -6.42 20.68
N LYS A 816 11.27 -5.34 20.31
CA LYS A 816 10.76 -3.96 20.31
C LYS A 816 9.96 -3.62 19.04
N ASN A 817 9.92 -4.51 18.04
CA ASN A 817 9.22 -4.26 16.79
C ASN A 817 7.68 -4.14 17.03
N PRO A 818 6.98 -3.21 16.37
CA PRO A 818 5.52 -3.05 16.54
C PRO A 818 4.69 -4.21 15.98
N ASN A 819 5.24 -5.02 15.07
CA ASN A 819 4.56 -6.17 14.48
C ASN A 819 4.58 -7.36 15.45
N PRO A 820 3.40 -7.84 15.90
CA PRO A 820 3.33 -8.94 16.86
C PRO A 820 3.87 -10.27 16.30
N ASP A 821 3.82 -10.51 14.99
CA ASP A 821 4.34 -11.75 14.42
C ASP A 821 5.87 -11.80 14.50
N VAL A 822 6.53 -10.65 14.29
CA VAL A 822 7.99 -10.51 14.47
C VAL A 822 8.36 -10.64 15.95
N GLN A 823 7.59 -10.04 16.86
CA GLN A 823 7.81 -10.20 18.30
C GLN A 823 7.69 -11.67 18.73
N ALA A 824 6.65 -12.36 18.26
CA ALA A 824 6.42 -13.75 18.60
C ALA A 824 7.51 -14.68 18.04
N SER A 825 7.94 -14.45 16.80
CA SER A 825 8.99 -15.26 16.16
C SER A 825 10.37 -14.98 16.77
N ALA A 826 10.68 -13.73 17.13
CA ALA A 826 11.89 -13.37 17.84
C ALA A 826 11.94 -13.99 19.25
N ALA A 827 10.87 -13.87 20.04
CA ALA A 827 10.76 -14.50 21.35
C ALA A 827 10.91 -16.04 21.28
N TRP A 828 10.33 -16.65 20.25
CA TRP A 828 10.49 -18.08 20.00
C TRP A 828 11.93 -18.45 19.65
N ALA A 829 12.59 -17.66 18.79
CA ALA A 829 13.97 -17.89 18.36
C ALA A 829 14.99 -17.75 19.49
N ILE A 830 14.71 -16.91 20.50
CA ILE A 830 15.55 -16.76 21.70
C ILE A 830 15.58 -18.06 22.54
N CYS A 831 14.53 -18.87 22.52
CA CYS A 831 14.45 -20.10 23.31
C CYS A 831 15.60 -21.08 23.05
N PRO A 832 15.86 -21.53 21.80
CA PRO A 832 17.01 -22.38 21.49
C PRO A 832 18.35 -21.66 21.71
N CYS A 833 18.41 -20.33 21.51
CA CYS A 833 19.63 -19.57 21.79
C CYS A 833 20.05 -19.65 23.25
N ILE A 834 19.12 -19.44 24.19
CA ILE A 834 19.38 -19.54 25.63
C ILE A 834 19.70 -20.99 26.00
N LYS A 835 18.95 -21.96 25.47
CA LYS A 835 19.13 -23.37 25.82
C LYS A 835 20.51 -23.92 25.44
N ASN A 836 21.11 -23.44 24.35
CA ASN A 836 22.35 -23.96 23.80
C ASN A 836 23.55 -23.01 23.94
N ALA A 837 23.37 -21.85 24.59
CA ALA A 837 24.48 -20.95 24.92
C ALA A 837 25.35 -21.56 26.03
N LYS A 838 26.67 -21.33 25.98
CA LYS A 838 27.61 -21.80 27.02
C LYS A 838 27.35 -21.11 28.36
N ASP A 839 27.20 -19.78 28.33
CA ASP A 839 27.00 -18.93 29.50
C ASP A 839 25.65 -18.20 29.41
N ALA A 840 24.57 -18.97 29.28
CA ALA A 840 23.23 -18.45 29.00
C ALA A 840 22.75 -17.40 30.03
N GLY A 841 23.08 -17.59 31.31
CA GLY A 841 22.73 -16.66 32.39
C GLY A 841 23.38 -15.29 32.21
N GLU A 842 24.69 -15.25 31.99
CA GLU A 842 25.45 -14.01 31.76
C GLU A 842 25.06 -13.33 30.46
N MET A 843 24.91 -14.11 29.38
CA MET A 843 24.48 -13.62 28.06
C MET A 843 23.17 -12.84 28.17
N VAL A 844 22.14 -13.39 28.83
CA VAL A 844 20.85 -12.73 28.99
C VAL A 844 20.96 -11.44 29.82
N ARG A 845 21.77 -11.44 30.88
CA ARG A 845 21.99 -10.26 31.73
C ARG A 845 22.81 -9.17 31.06
N SER A 846 23.64 -9.51 30.08
CA SER A 846 24.42 -8.54 29.30
C SER A 846 23.53 -7.56 28.51
N PHE A 847 22.28 -7.95 28.23
CA PHE A 847 21.31 -7.10 27.54
C PHE A 847 20.63 -6.14 28.52
N VAL A 848 21.16 -4.93 28.64
CA VAL A 848 20.60 -3.87 29.51
C VAL A 848 19.13 -3.60 29.19
N GLY A 849 18.25 -3.75 30.20
CA GLY A 849 16.80 -3.62 30.06
C GLY A 849 16.12 -4.78 29.31
N GLY A 850 16.87 -5.82 28.94
CA GLY A 850 16.35 -6.96 28.16
C GLY A 850 15.34 -7.81 28.95
N LEU A 851 15.64 -8.08 30.22
CA LEU A 851 14.74 -8.80 31.13
C LEU A 851 13.47 -8.01 31.45
N GLU A 852 13.59 -6.69 31.61
CA GLU A 852 12.42 -5.81 31.78
C GLU A 852 11.53 -5.84 30.52
N LEU A 853 12.14 -5.76 29.33
CA LEU A 853 11.42 -5.79 28.06
C LEU A 853 10.61 -7.07 27.90
N ILE A 854 11.20 -8.24 28.17
CA ILE A 854 10.51 -9.51 27.98
C ILE A 854 9.35 -9.69 28.97
N VAL A 855 9.51 -9.20 30.21
CA VAL A 855 8.42 -9.18 31.20
C VAL A 855 7.31 -8.20 30.77
N ASN A 856 7.66 -7.03 30.24
CA ASN A 856 6.69 -6.06 29.74
C ASN A 856 5.86 -6.58 28.56
N LEU A 857 6.40 -7.48 27.72
CA LEU A 857 5.66 -8.10 26.62
C LEU A 857 4.52 -9.02 27.09
N LEU A 858 4.49 -9.45 28.37
CA LEU A 858 3.33 -10.13 28.96
C LEU A 858 2.05 -9.25 29.01
N LYS A 859 2.17 -7.94 28.75
CA LYS A 859 1.05 -7.01 28.60
C LYS A 859 0.43 -7.01 27.18
N SER A 860 1.01 -7.76 26.23
CA SER A 860 0.53 -7.82 24.85
C SER A 860 -0.90 -8.37 24.75
N LYS A 861 -1.65 -7.92 23.74
CA LYS A 861 -2.98 -8.45 23.41
C LYS A 861 -2.90 -9.69 22.50
N ASN A 862 -1.76 -9.94 21.85
CA ASN A 862 -1.60 -11.06 20.94
C ASN A 862 -1.22 -12.34 21.70
N LYS A 863 -2.06 -13.38 21.59
CA LYS A 863 -1.89 -14.66 22.29
C LYS A 863 -0.64 -15.43 21.85
N GLU A 864 -0.22 -15.27 20.60
CA GLU A 864 0.98 -15.91 20.05
C GLU A 864 2.25 -15.26 20.63
N VAL A 865 2.28 -13.92 20.73
CA VAL A 865 3.35 -13.19 21.44
C VAL A 865 3.44 -13.65 22.88
N LEU A 866 2.29 -13.69 23.59
CA LEU A 866 2.26 -14.15 24.98
C LEU A 866 2.77 -15.59 25.13
N ALA A 867 2.41 -16.49 24.21
CA ALA A 867 2.86 -17.88 24.25
C ALA A 867 4.37 -18.01 24.04
N SER A 868 4.93 -17.32 23.05
CA SER A 868 6.38 -17.30 22.79
C SER A 868 7.16 -16.62 23.91
N VAL A 869 6.65 -15.54 24.47
CA VAL A 869 7.26 -14.84 25.62
C VAL A 869 7.26 -15.72 26.87
N CYS A 870 6.16 -16.44 27.14
CA CYS A 870 6.14 -17.41 28.24
C CYS A 870 7.18 -18.52 28.01
N ALA A 871 7.32 -19.04 26.78
CA ALA A 871 8.34 -20.04 26.45
C ALA A 871 9.77 -19.51 26.65
N ALA A 872 10.03 -18.24 26.32
CA ALA A 872 11.32 -17.60 26.56
C ALA A 872 11.58 -17.41 28.05
N ILE A 873 10.59 -16.93 28.82
CA ILE A 873 10.67 -16.81 30.29
C ILE A 873 10.97 -18.15 30.95
N THR A 874 10.34 -19.25 30.49
CA THR A 874 10.64 -20.61 30.98
C THR A 874 12.12 -20.96 30.85
N ASN A 875 12.78 -20.57 29.76
CA ASN A 875 14.21 -20.84 29.57
C ASN A 875 15.10 -19.87 30.36
N ILE A 876 14.71 -18.59 30.46
CA ILE A 876 15.41 -17.58 31.26
C ILE A 876 15.39 -17.94 32.74
N ALA A 877 14.24 -18.38 33.26
CA ALA A 877 14.00 -18.72 34.67
C ALA A 877 14.71 -20.00 35.14
N LYS A 878 15.44 -20.70 34.26
CA LYS A 878 16.30 -21.82 34.67
C LYS A 878 17.58 -21.36 35.38
N ASP A 879 18.00 -20.13 35.11
CA ASP A 879 19.10 -19.47 35.81
C ASP A 879 18.54 -18.70 37.01
N GLU A 880 19.14 -18.91 38.19
CA GLU A 880 18.64 -18.40 39.46
C GLU A 880 18.75 -16.86 39.54
N GLU A 881 19.85 -16.28 39.04
CA GLU A 881 20.06 -14.83 39.02
C GLU A 881 19.08 -14.13 38.08
N ASN A 882 18.88 -14.69 36.89
CA ASN A 882 17.85 -14.22 35.95
C ASN A 882 16.45 -14.28 36.55
N LEU A 883 16.14 -15.38 37.24
CA LEU A 883 14.85 -15.58 37.91
C LEU A 883 14.59 -14.52 38.98
N ALA A 884 15.62 -14.16 39.77
CA ALA A 884 15.54 -13.06 40.73
C ALA A 884 15.18 -11.73 40.04
N VAL A 885 15.90 -11.38 38.97
CA VAL A 885 15.70 -10.11 38.25
C VAL A 885 14.32 -10.01 37.59
N ILE A 886 13.83 -11.07 36.92
CA ILE A 886 12.48 -11.04 36.34
C ILE A 886 11.38 -11.01 37.42
N THR A 887 11.66 -11.56 38.60
CA THR A 887 10.76 -11.47 39.76
C THR A 887 10.63 -10.03 40.23
N ASP A 888 11.74 -9.31 40.35
CA ASP A 888 11.76 -7.89 40.73
C ASP A 888 11.04 -7.01 39.70
N HIS A 889 11.08 -7.38 38.42
CA HIS A 889 10.29 -6.72 37.36
C HIS A 889 8.79 -7.08 37.34
N GLY A 890 8.32 -7.91 38.28
CA GLY A 890 6.89 -8.21 38.46
C GLY A 890 6.35 -9.28 37.50
N VAL A 891 7.15 -10.29 37.14
CA VAL A 891 6.71 -11.41 36.30
C VAL A 891 5.51 -12.17 36.89
N VAL A 892 5.46 -12.35 38.23
CA VAL A 892 4.44 -13.15 38.91
C VAL A 892 3.01 -12.57 38.75
N PRO A 893 2.74 -11.28 39.08
CA PRO A 893 1.43 -10.69 38.83
C PRO A 893 1.01 -10.73 37.35
N LEU A 894 1.95 -10.53 36.43
CA LEU A 894 1.67 -10.52 34.99
C LEU A 894 1.30 -11.91 34.48
N LEU A 895 2.03 -12.97 34.83
CA LEU A 895 1.68 -14.35 34.49
C LEU A 895 0.34 -14.75 35.12
N SER A 896 0.09 -14.36 36.36
CA SER A 896 -1.17 -14.64 37.07
C SER A 896 -2.38 -14.04 36.35
N LYS A 897 -2.25 -12.81 35.83
CA LYS A 897 -3.32 -12.15 35.05
C LYS A 897 -3.68 -12.90 33.77
N LEU A 898 -2.73 -13.64 33.19
CA LEU A 898 -2.93 -14.43 31.97
C LEU A 898 -3.57 -15.81 32.22
N ALA A 899 -3.63 -16.27 33.47
CA ALA A 899 -4.04 -17.63 33.84
C ALA A 899 -5.48 -18.01 33.45
N ASN A 900 -6.35 -17.04 33.14
CA ASN A 900 -7.73 -17.28 32.69
C ASN A 900 -7.87 -17.47 31.17
N THR A 901 -6.78 -17.76 30.45
CA THR A 901 -6.84 -17.97 28.99
C THR A 901 -7.57 -19.26 28.58
N LYS A 902 -8.13 -19.24 27.37
CA LYS A 902 -8.75 -20.40 26.70
C LYS A 902 -7.89 -21.02 25.59
N ASN A 903 -6.76 -20.41 25.24
CA ASN A 903 -5.89 -20.89 24.16
C ASN A 903 -4.88 -21.91 24.71
N ASP A 904 -4.97 -23.17 24.27
CA ASP A 904 -4.16 -24.27 24.81
C ASP A 904 -2.65 -24.10 24.58
N LYS A 905 -2.22 -23.49 23.47
CA LYS A 905 -0.80 -23.17 23.24
C LYS A 905 -0.27 -22.20 24.29
N LEU A 906 -1.02 -21.13 24.58
CA LEU A 906 -0.67 -20.21 25.66
C LEU A 906 -0.76 -20.91 27.03
N ARG A 907 -1.76 -21.74 27.28
CA ARG A 907 -1.89 -22.49 28.55
C ARG A 907 -0.66 -23.33 28.84
N ARG A 908 -0.16 -24.06 27.83
CA ARG A 908 1.03 -24.87 27.94
C ARG A 908 2.23 -24.05 28.39
N HIS A 909 2.61 -23.03 27.61
CA HIS A 909 3.81 -22.25 27.91
C HIS A 909 3.67 -21.38 29.16
N LEU A 910 2.46 -20.89 29.46
CA LEU A 910 2.18 -20.16 30.68
C LEU A 910 2.34 -21.06 31.91
N ALA A 911 1.85 -22.30 31.87
CA ALA A 911 2.04 -23.25 32.96
C ALA A 911 3.52 -23.64 33.13
N GLU A 912 4.25 -23.88 32.03
CA GLU A 912 5.71 -24.09 32.06
C GLU A 912 6.44 -22.90 32.73
N ALA A 913 6.08 -21.67 32.35
CA ALA A 913 6.69 -20.45 32.92
C ALA A 913 6.39 -20.29 34.41
N ILE A 914 5.15 -20.52 34.83
CA ILE A 914 4.76 -20.49 36.25
C ILE A 914 5.51 -21.57 37.03
N SER A 915 5.63 -22.79 36.49
CA SER A 915 6.37 -23.89 37.11
C SER A 915 7.82 -23.51 37.43
N HIS A 916 8.53 -22.90 36.47
CA HIS A 916 9.91 -22.47 36.68
C HIS A 916 10.02 -21.23 37.57
N CYS A 917 9.10 -20.27 37.45
CA CYS A 917 9.09 -19.09 38.31
C CYS A 917 8.82 -19.43 39.79
N CYS A 918 8.12 -20.54 40.06
CA CYS A 918 7.89 -21.05 41.41
C CYS A 918 9.16 -21.55 42.10
N LEU A 919 10.28 -21.76 41.40
CA LEU A 919 11.53 -22.18 42.03
C LEU A 919 12.17 -21.06 42.87
N TRP A 920 11.71 -19.81 42.73
CA TRP A 920 12.12 -18.69 43.58
C TRP A 920 11.23 -18.57 44.82
N GLY A 921 11.85 -18.51 46.00
CA GLY A 921 11.19 -18.79 47.29
C GLY A 921 9.86 -18.07 47.53
N SER A 922 9.79 -16.75 47.36
CA SER A 922 8.56 -15.98 47.61
C SER A 922 7.48 -16.14 46.53
N ASN A 923 7.85 -16.58 45.32
CA ASN A 923 6.93 -16.56 44.17
C ASN A 923 5.75 -17.50 44.34
N ARG A 924 5.94 -18.65 45.00
CA ARG A 924 4.88 -19.65 45.22
C ARG A 924 3.72 -19.07 46.02
N VAL A 925 4.04 -18.31 47.07
CA VAL A 925 3.06 -17.63 47.92
C VAL A 925 2.36 -16.55 47.11
N THR A 926 3.14 -15.72 46.41
CA THR A 926 2.61 -14.63 45.59
C THR A 926 1.68 -15.14 44.48
N PHE A 927 1.98 -16.26 43.82
CA PHE A 927 1.07 -16.88 42.83
C PHE A 927 -0.27 -17.36 43.45
N GLY A 928 -0.24 -17.78 44.72
CA GLY A 928 -1.42 -18.07 45.51
C GLY A 928 -2.27 -16.83 45.77
N GLU A 929 -1.62 -15.77 46.28
CA GLU A 929 -2.25 -14.49 46.59
C GLU A 929 -2.85 -13.79 45.36
N THR A 930 -2.20 -13.91 44.19
CA THR A 930 -2.69 -13.38 42.91
C THR A 930 -3.75 -14.28 42.24
N LYS A 931 -4.20 -15.35 42.92
CA LYS A 931 -5.27 -16.25 42.50
C LYS A 931 -5.00 -16.99 41.18
N ALA A 932 -3.74 -17.31 40.87
CA ALA A 932 -3.37 -18.06 39.67
C ALA A 932 -3.69 -19.56 39.75
N VAL A 933 -3.76 -20.11 40.97
CA VAL A 933 -3.90 -21.55 41.24
C VAL A 933 -5.23 -22.14 40.71
N ALA A 934 -6.37 -21.51 41.00
CA ALA A 934 -7.67 -22.02 40.60
C ALA A 934 -7.86 -22.09 39.06
N PRO A 935 -7.46 -21.05 38.28
CA PRO A 935 -7.43 -21.15 36.82
C PRO A 935 -6.53 -22.28 36.29
N LEU A 936 -5.36 -22.53 36.90
CA LEU A 936 -4.48 -23.63 36.49
C LEU A 936 -5.13 -25.00 36.69
N VAL A 937 -5.85 -25.23 37.79
CA VAL A 937 -6.60 -26.49 37.98
C VAL A 937 -7.60 -26.73 36.85
N ARG A 938 -8.17 -25.66 36.27
CA ARG A 938 -9.07 -25.79 35.10
C ARG A 938 -8.35 -26.20 33.82
N TYR A 939 -7.03 -25.99 33.69
CA TYR A 939 -6.26 -26.41 32.51
C TYR A 939 -6.17 -27.95 32.42
N LEU A 940 -6.26 -28.67 33.54
CA LEU A 940 -6.32 -30.14 33.59
C LEU A 940 -7.58 -30.73 32.94
N LYS A 941 -8.54 -29.89 32.51
CA LYS A 941 -9.72 -30.28 31.73
C LYS A 941 -9.52 -30.11 30.23
N SER A 942 -8.34 -29.70 29.78
CA SER A 942 -8.02 -29.61 28.35
C SER A 942 -7.99 -30.99 27.71
N ASN A 943 -7.99 -31.04 26.38
CA ASN A 943 -7.79 -32.29 25.64
C ASN A 943 -6.32 -32.46 25.21
N ASP A 944 -5.45 -31.47 25.45
CA ASP A 944 -4.05 -31.49 25.03
C ASP A 944 -3.15 -32.11 26.13
N PRO A 945 -2.48 -33.26 25.86
CA PRO A 945 -1.56 -33.89 26.80
C PRO A 945 -0.39 -32.99 27.22
N SER A 946 0.07 -32.10 26.33
CA SER A 946 1.15 -31.15 26.64
C SER A 946 0.72 -30.14 27.69
N VAL A 947 -0.54 -29.68 27.62
CA VAL A 947 -1.11 -28.78 28.64
C VAL A 947 -1.22 -29.52 29.97
N HIS A 948 -1.61 -30.80 29.97
CA HIS A 948 -1.65 -31.61 31.19
C HIS A 948 -0.28 -31.72 31.85
N ARG A 949 0.75 -32.08 31.08
CA ARG A 949 2.14 -32.16 31.58
C ARG A 949 2.59 -30.85 32.21
N ALA A 950 2.51 -29.75 31.47
CA ALA A 950 2.93 -28.43 31.93
C ALA A 950 2.15 -27.97 33.17
N THR A 951 0.83 -28.20 33.17
CA THR A 951 -0.05 -27.81 34.29
C THR A 951 0.24 -28.64 35.54
N ALA A 952 0.44 -29.97 35.39
CA ALA A 952 0.77 -30.83 36.52
C ALA A 952 2.12 -30.45 37.14
N GLN A 953 3.12 -30.10 36.33
CA GLN A 953 4.41 -29.60 36.81
C GLN A 953 4.24 -28.28 37.60
N ALA A 954 3.46 -27.34 37.05
CA ALA A 954 3.18 -26.08 37.75
C ALA A 954 2.45 -26.29 39.09
N LEU A 955 1.43 -27.15 39.11
CA LEU A 955 0.67 -27.48 40.32
C LEU A 955 1.53 -28.23 41.35
N TYR A 956 2.44 -29.11 40.90
CA TYR A 956 3.41 -29.74 41.78
C TYR A 956 4.28 -28.70 42.48
N GLN A 957 4.89 -27.76 41.73
CA GLN A 957 5.73 -26.71 42.31
C GLN A 957 4.94 -25.76 43.24
N LEU A 958 3.71 -25.41 42.87
CA LEU A 958 2.84 -24.58 43.69
C LEU A 958 2.37 -25.30 44.97
N SER A 959 2.24 -26.63 44.95
CA SER A 959 1.75 -27.43 46.08
C SER A 959 2.74 -27.55 47.25
N GLU A 960 3.98 -27.08 47.08
CA GLU A 960 4.91 -26.97 48.20
C GLU A 960 4.45 -25.92 49.23
N ASP A 961 3.61 -24.96 48.82
CA ASP A 961 2.95 -24.04 49.72
C ASP A 961 1.61 -24.60 50.26
N PRO A 962 1.38 -24.58 51.59
CA PRO A 962 0.15 -25.08 52.19
C PRO A 962 -1.14 -24.37 51.74
N ASN A 963 -1.13 -23.05 51.55
CA ASN A 963 -2.33 -22.28 51.17
C ASN A 963 -2.74 -22.61 49.73
N ASN A 964 -1.76 -22.81 48.85
CA ASN A 964 -1.98 -23.28 47.49
C ASN A 964 -2.62 -24.68 47.49
N CYS A 965 -2.15 -25.62 48.34
CA CYS A 965 -2.76 -26.94 48.47
C CYS A 965 -4.26 -26.88 48.83
N ILE A 966 -4.65 -26.00 49.76
CA ILE A 966 -6.05 -25.78 50.14
C ILE A 966 -6.86 -25.33 48.92
N THR A 967 -6.36 -24.30 48.23
CA THR A 967 -7.01 -23.74 47.03
C THR A 967 -7.17 -24.79 45.92
N MET A 968 -6.14 -25.62 45.70
CA MET A 968 -6.20 -26.70 44.71
C MET A 968 -7.23 -27.78 45.10
N HIS A 969 -7.29 -28.15 46.38
CA HIS A 969 -8.24 -29.13 46.89
C HIS A 969 -9.69 -28.65 46.74
N GLU A 970 -9.98 -27.39 47.08
CA GLU A 970 -11.30 -26.76 46.90
C GLU A 970 -11.75 -26.75 45.44
N ASN A 971 -10.81 -26.66 44.49
CA ASN A 971 -11.09 -26.71 43.06
C ASN A 971 -11.13 -28.13 42.47
N GLY A 972 -11.07 -29.17 43.32
CA GLY A 972 -11.24 -30.57 42.92
C GLY A 972 -10.05 -31.18 42.18
N VAL A 973 -8.83 -30.66 42.40
CA VAL A 973 -7.61 -31.10 41.69
C VAL A 973 -7.34 -32.61 41.82
N VAL A 974 -7.66 -33.19 42.98
CA VAL A 974 -7.27 -34.57 43.33
C VAL A 974 -7.90 -35.58 42.37
N LYS A 975 -9.19 -35.41 42.03
CA LYS A 975 -9.88 -36.30 41.10
C LYS A 975 -9.27 -36.25 39.69
N LEU A 976 -8.85 -35.06 39.26
CA LEU A 976 -8.24 -34.85 37.94
C LEU A 976 -6.83 -35.46 37.88
N LEU A 977 -6.00 -35.21 38.90
CA LEU A 977 -4.64 -35.75 38.94
C LEU A 977 -4.60 -37.27 39.16
N LEU A 978 -5.54 -37.86 39.91
CA LEU A 978 -5.61 -39.31 40.08
C LEU A 978 -5.76 -40.06 38.75
N ALA A 979 -6.53 -39.51 37.80
CA ALA A 979 -6.61 -40.06 36.47
C ALA A 979 -5.27 -39.96 35.71
N MET A 980 -4.51 -38.88 35.96
CA MET A 980 -3.22 -38.61 35.30
C MET A 980 -2.05 -39.43 35.88
N VAL A 981 -2.15 -39.95 37.11
CA VAL A 981 -1.18 -40.91 37.67
C VAL A 981 -1.13 -42.20 36.83
N GLY A 982 -2.21 -42.56 36.14
CA GLY A 982 -2.24 -43.68 35.20
C GLY A 982 -1.73 -43.35 33.79
N SER A 983 -1.18 -42.16 33.55
CA SER A 983 -0.66 -41.74 32.25
C SER A 983 0.59 -42.55 31.85
N THR A 984 0.78 -42.73 30.54
CA THR A 984 2.02 -43.30 29.98
C THR A 984 3.17 -42.29 29.92
N ASP A 985 2.89 -41.01 30.20
CA ASP A 985 3.89 -39.95 30.26
C ASP A 985 4.48 -39.86 31.68
N GLU A 986 5.72 -40.31 31.83
CA GLU A 986 6.46 -40.36 33.09
C GLU A 986 6.52 -39.00 33.79
N THR A 987 6.77 -37.91 33.04
CA THR A 987 6.87 -36.57 33.61
C THR A 987 5.54 -36.05 34.16
N LEU A 988 4.44 -36.38 33.48
CA LEU A 988 3.09 -36.08 33.94
C LEU A 988 2.73 -36.94 35.16
N GLN A 989 3.08 -38.23 35.13
CA GLN A 989 2.83 -39.17 36.22
C GLN A 989 3.54 -38.72 37.50
N GLU A 990 4.83 -38.41 37.41
CA GLU A 990 5.64 -37.95 38.55
C GLU A 990 5.09 -36.64 39.13
N ALA A 991 4.82 -35.65 38.29
CA ALA A 991 4.28 -34.37 38.74
C ALA A 991 2.89 -34.52 39.38
N ALA A 992 2.01 -35.35 38.81
CA ALA A 992 0.69 -35.63 39.35
C ALA A 992 0.78 -36.34 40.71
N ALA A 993 1.62 -37.38 40.82
CA ALA A 993 1.84 -38.12 42.06
C ALA A 993 2.46 -37.23 43.14
N GLY A 994 3.45 -36.41 42.78
CA GLY A 994 4.12 -35.46 43.67
C GLY A 994 3.15 -34.42 44.23
N CYS A 995 2.30 -33.84 43.37
CA CYS A 995 1.29 -32.87 43.80
C CYS A 995 0.27 -33.51 44.77
N ILE A 996 -0.23 -34.72 44.46
CA ILE A 996 -1.14 -35.45 45.36
C ILE A 996 -0.44 -35.77 46.70
N ALA A 997 0.83 -36.17 46.67
CA ALA A 997 1.60 -36.47 47.87
C ALA A 997 1.71 -35.25 48.79
N ASN A 998 1.98 -34.06 48.24
CA ASN A 998 2.03 -32.81 49.00
C ASN A 998 0.68 -32.48 49.65
N ILE A 999 -0.41 -32.59 48.90
CA ILE A 999 -1.77 -32.39 49.42
C ILE A 999 -2.08 -33.39 50.56
N ARG A 1000 -1.72 -34.66 50.41
CA ARG A 1000 -1.96 -35.67 51.46
C ARG A 1000 -1.08 -35.44 52.68
N ARG A 1001 0.18 -35.03 52.53
CA ARG A 1001 1.05 -34.67 53.65
C ARG A 1001 0.47 -33.53 54.48
N LEU A 1002 -0.08 -32.50 53.83
CA LEU A 1002 -0.76 -31.40 54.52
C LEU A 1002 -2.00 -31.88 55.29
N ALA A 1003 -2.83 -32.73 54.67
CA ALA A 1003 -4.00 -33.32 55.32
C ALA A 1003 -3.59 -34.16 56.55
N LEU A 1004 -2.56 -35.00 56.42
CA LEU A 1004 -2.02 -35.81 57.53
C LEU A 1004 -1.45 -34.94 58.67
N ALA A 1005 -0.73 -33.87 58.35
CA ALA A 1005 -0.22 -32.93 59.35
C ALA A 1005 -1.37 -32.27 60.13
N THR A 1006 -2.46 -31.93 59.43
CA THR A 1006 -3.67 -31.35 60.04
C THR A 1006 -4.42 -32.37 60.90
N GLU A 1007 -4.54 -33.62 60.46
CA GLU A 1007 -5.12 -34.72 61.24
C GLU A 1007 -4.32 -34.96 62.53
N LYS A 1008 -2.98 -34.99 62.44
CA LYS A 1008 -2.10 -35.13 63.60
C LYS A 1008 -2.22 -33.95 64.57
N ALA A 1009 -2.33 -32.72 64.08
CA ALA A 1009 -2.49 -31.55 64.93
C ALA A 1009 -3.88 -31.46 65.61
N LYS A 1010 -4.90 -32.15 65.07
CA LYS A 1010 -6.26 -32.18 65.65
C LYS A 1010 -6.47 -33.28 66.68
N TYR A 1011 -5.73 -34.38 66.58
CA TYR A 1011 -5.94 -35.60 67.39
C TYR A 1011 -4.71 -36.08 68.17
N GLY A 1012 -3.55 -35.49 67.94
CA GLY A 1012 -2.34 -35.65 68.76
C GLY A 1012 -2.13 -34.40 69.61
#